data_AF-A0A3D3USI5-F1
#
_entry.id   AF-A0A3D3USI5-F1
#
_cell.length_a   1.000
_cell.length_b   1.000
_cell.length_c   1.000
_cell.angle_alpha   90.00
_cell.angle_beta   90.00
_cell.angle_gamma   90.00
#
_symmetry.space_group_name_H-M   'P 1'
#
loop_
_entity.id
_entity.type
_entity.pdbx_description
1 polymer ?
#
loop_
_entity_poly.entity_id
_entity_poly.type
_entity_poly.pdbx_seq_one_letter_code
_entity_poly.pdbx_strand_id
1 'polypeptide(L)'
;MCRKAVELWIILIVCLILQSPALSVEFSGGTGEFNDPYLIYTAEQMNAIGAEPNNWDKHFKLVADIDLKDFGGSSLNLIGSSSLPFKGVFDGNGHTISNLSYVITGEEEPVEDAVIRAFGLFRYIDDPNAMIKELSLANPDIRPASICKKWVWNVGALAGTLKSGSFSNCSIEGGQVRGERTIGGLAGLNYGFISDCYTNCTVGPGEQRSLEDIHPSFDKCESFGGLVGVNSGEISNCRATGEVSGDKSIGGLAGETYGDISNSQSSSNVSGDAVIGGLVGENIRTSRLSNCCATGDVSGRNIVGGLVGNTSKECHIDACYATGSVSGEENAGGLVGWHLGDISSCYATGIVLADTNCAGGLVGLNGGTIRMSCAHGFVSSNDRIGGLVGFNWKEDMFLNYDPVVTDSYARGGVHGEDFVGGLIGLNQGGTVLRCYSTGKVKGITEGSWTGGLVSANSKGGLVESCYWDTETSGVTTSDGGQGKTTAEMQEMLMYLSAGWDFAEADFDGTDDAWRMCCGRPIYPKLTWEQMLVGDFVEPAGVDLADIAFLAEHWLEAMDLPCKAPDLTLDGLIDVDDLELMMQYWGRGAREVIFETALDETPDFTAEGQWQFGIPAGLGSAEHGNPDPDCGCTGENVYGVNLQGDYTTAADGPHCLTAGPFDCRLYCDIKLQFARWLNTDEADYVRAVIELSADGTGWAPVWEYEDTEAGLTDDTWQVVEYSLGAMADRRESLYIRWGYEIRDDEA
;
A
#
# COMPACT_ATOMS: atom_id res chain seq x y z
N MET A 1 -83.17 12.51 -43.18
CA MET A 1 -82.67 13.71 -43.89
C MET A 1 -82.13 14.70 -42.89
N CYS A 2 -80.98 15.31 -43.20
CA CYS A 2 -80.40 16.57 -42.68
C CYS A 2 -80.31 16.79 -41.16
N ARG A 3 -79.10 16.80 -40.58
CA ARG A 3 -78.06 17.86 -40.60
C ARG A 3 -78.34 19.05 -39.66
N LYS A 4 -77.47 19.10 -38.63
CA LYS A 4 -76.73 20.26 -38.05
C LYS A 4 -77.49 21.33 -37.26
N ALA A 5 -77.17 21.45 -35.97
CA ALA A 5 -76.23 22.45 -35.45
C ALA A 5 -75.75 22.05 -34.04
N VAL A 6 -74.43 22.03 -33.82
CA VAL A 6 -73.78 21.94 -32.50
C VAL A 6 -73.01 23.24 -32.36
N GLU A 7 -73.36 24.06 -31.36
CA GLU A 7 -72.52 25.19 -30.93
C GLU A 7 -71.54 24.69 -29.87
N LEU A 8 -70.25 24.88 -30.15
CA LEU A 8 -69.12 24.55 -29.28
C LEU A 8 -68.69 25.86 -28.60
N TRP A 9 -68.92 26.00 -27.30
CA TRP A 9 -68.33 27.07 -26.49
C TRP A 9 -67.00 26.57 -25.91
N ILE A 10 -65.88 27.02 -26.48
CA ILE A 10 -64.55 26.84 -25.90
C ILE A 10 -64.35 27.97 -24.88
N ILE A 11 -64.34 27.62 -23.59
CA ILE A 11 -63.80 28.50 -22.54
C ILE A 11 -62.28 28.38 -22.63
N LEU A 12 -61.64 29.41 -23.19
CA LEU A 12 -60.20 29.57 -23.21
C LEU A 12 -59.76 30.08 -21.82
N ILE A 13 -59.35 29.17 -20.93
CA ILE A 13 -58.62 29.55 -19.71
C ILE A 13 -57.17 29.83 -20.13
N VAL A 14 -56.88 31.11 -20.37
CA VAL A 14 -55.50 31.60 -20.41
C VAL A 14 -55.03 31.64 -18.96
N CYS A 15 -54.39 30.56 -18.50
CA CYS A 15 -53.55 30.59 -17.32
C CYS A 15 -52.30 31.39 -17.68
N LEU A 16 -52.36 32.71 -17.46
CA LEU A 16 -51.18 33.55 -17.40
C LEU A 16 -50.45 33.19 -16.10
N ILE A 17 -49.57 32.18 -16.16
CA ILE A 17 -48.63 31.92 -15.08
C ILE A 17 -47.61 33.07 -15.15
N LEU A 18 -47.85 34.11 -14.36
CA LEU A 18 -46.79 35.01 -13.93
C LEU A 18 -45.86 34.20 -13.03
N GLN A 19 -44.94 33.45 -13.63
CA GLN A 19 -43.70 33.12 -12.94
C GLN A 19 -43.03 34.46 -12.66
N SER A 20 -43.01 34.88 -11.40
CA SER A 20 -41.93 35.75 -10.95
C SER A 20 -40.64 35.10 -11.41
N PRO A 21 -39.72 35.79 -12.13
CA PRO A 21 -38.39 35.24 -12.28
C PRO A 21 -37.91 34.94 -10.86
N ALA A 22 -37.51 33.68 -10.60
CA ALA A 22 -36.65 33.43 -9.47
C ALA A 22 -35.52 34.46 -9.58
N LEU A 23 -35.24 35.18 -8.50
CA LEU A 23 -34.11 36.10 -8.49
C LEU A 23 -32.88 35.26 -8.84
N SER A 24 -32.32 35.40 -10.04
CA SER A 24 -31.06 34.77 -10.39
C SER A 24 -30.02 35.31 -9.42
N VAL A 25 -29.29 34.42 -8.74
CA VAL A 25 -28.25 34.86 -7.82
C VAL A 25 -27.18 35.56 -8.65
N GLU A 26 -26.96 36.85 -8.41
CA GLU A 26 -25.89 37.58 -9.08
C GLU A 26 -24.53 37.10 -8.55
N PHE A 27 -23.66 36.63 -9.46
CA PHE A 27 -22.27 36.34 -9.15
C PHE A 27 -21.49 37.63 -8.85
N SER A 28 -20.36 37.52 -8.15
CA SER A 28 -19.60 38.68 -7.65
C SER A 28 -18.79 39.43 -8.72
N GLY A 29 -18.97 39.06 -10.00
CA GLY A 29 -18.26 39.60 -11.15
C GLY A 29 -18.05 38.54 -12.23
N GLY A 30 -17.49 38.97 -13.36
CA GLY A 30 -17.23 38.13 -14.53
C GLY A 30 -18.42 37.96 -15.47
N THR A 31 -18.13 37.51 -16.69
CA THR A 31 -19.12 37.18 -17.74
C THR A 31 -19.30 35.67 -17.91
N GLY A 32 -18.52 34.86 -17.20
CA GLY A 32 -18.50 33.41 -17.34
C GLY A 32 -17.70 32.92 -18.55
N GLU A 33 -17.03 33.82 -19.26
CA GLU A 33 -16.13 33.49 -20.37
C GLU A 33 -14.75 33.06 -19.84
N PHE A 34 -13.97 32.33 -20.64
CA PHE A 34 -12.69 31.73 -20.19
C PHE A 34 -11.71 32.75 -19.57
N ASN A 35 -11.60 33.94 -20.16
CA ASN A 35 -10.72 35.01 -19.67
C ASN A 35 -11.39 35.95 -18.65
N ASP A 36 -12.66 35.72 -18.33
CA ASP A 36 -13.47 36.55 -17.43
C ASP A 36 -14.50 35.68 -16.69
N PRO A 37 -14.02 34.72 -15.87
CA PRO A 37 -14.88 33.72 -15.22
C PRO A 37 -15.78 34.38 -14.17
N TYR A 38 -16.93 33.76 -13.90
CA TYR A 38 -17.79 34.18 -12.80
C TYR A 38 -17.08 34.04 -11.45
N LEU A 39 -17.18 35.08 -10.61
CA LEU A 39 -16.54 35.12 -9.30
C LEU A 39 -17.49 34.65 -8.20
N ILE A 40 -17.07 33.65 -7.43
CA ILE A 40 -17.86 33.02 -6.37
C ILE A 40 -17.28 33.41 -5.00
N TYR A 41 -18.11 34.07 -4.18
CA TYR A 41 -17.73 34.60 -2.86
C TYR A 41 -18.57 34.02 -1.72
N THR A 42 -19.75 33.46 -2.01
CA THR A 42 -20.73 33.02 -1.00
C THR A 42 -21.24 31.60 -1.25
N ALA A 43 -21.75 30.96 -0.20
CA ALA A 43 -22.37 29.64 -0.29
C ALA A 43 -23.62 29.63 -1.19
N GLU A 44 -24.42 30.71 -1.16
CA GLU A 44 -25.58 30.89 -2.05
C GLU A 44 -25.15 30.91 -3.52
N GLN A 45 -24.08 31.63 -3.86
CA GLN A 45 -23.53 31.67 -5.22
C GLN A 45 -22.99 30.31 -5.65
N MET A 46 -22.30 29.59 -4.75
CA MET A 46 -21.81 28.24 -5.03
C MET A 46 -22.96 27.28 -5.32
N ASN A 47 -24.00 27.27 -4.47
CA ASN A 47 -25.17 26.42 -4.63
C ASN A 47 -26.02 26.80 -5.86
N ALA A 48 -26.02 28.08 -6.26
CA ALA A 48 -26.73 28.55 -7.45
C ALA A 48 -26.17 27.97 -8.76
N ILE A 49 -24.88 27.60 -8.81
CA ILE A 49 -24.29 26.95 -10.00
C ILE A 49 -25.03 25.66 -10.33
N GLY A 50 -25.31 24.83 -9.33
CA GLY A 50 -26.08 23.59 -9.52
C GLY A 50 -27.55 23.82 -9.88
N ALA A 51 -28.12 24.96 -9.49
CA ALA A 51 -29.52 25.31 -9.78
C ALA A 51 -29.73 25.90 -11.19
N GLU A 52 -28.66 26.31 -11.88
CA GLU A 52 -28.73 27.00 -13.18
C GLU A 52 -27.95 26.25 -14.28
N PRO A 53 -28.56 25.22 -14.92
CA PRO A 53 -27.87 24.40 -15.92
C PRO A 53 -27.36 25.15 -17.16
N ASN A 54 -27.92 26.34 -17.44
CA ASN A 54 -27.45 27.21 -18.52
C ASN A 54 -26.05 27.78 -18.28
N ASN A 55 -25.48 27.63 -17.08
CA ASN A 55 -24.14 28.07 -16.75
C ASN A 55 -23.12 26.93 -16.74
N TRP A 56 -23.51 25.67 -17.02
CA TRP A 56 -22.59 24.52 -16.92
C TRP A 56 -21.55 24.45 -18.06
N ASP A 57 -21.68 25.30 -19.09
CA ASP A 57 -20.65 25.57 -20.10
C ASP A 57 -19.80 26.82 -19.80
N LYS A 58 -20.00 27.47 -18.65
CA LYS A 58 -19.29 28.68 -18.23
C LYS A 58 -18.15 28.38 -17.26
N HIS A 59 -17.29 29.38 -17.08
CA HIS A 59 -16.10 29.30 -16.24
C HIS A 59 -16.30 30.04 -14.91
N PHE A 60 -15.75 29.49 -13.84
CA PHE A 60 -15.93 29.93 -12.46
C PHE A 60 -14.60 30.04 -11.73
N LYS A 61 -14.50 31.00 -10.81
CA LYS A 61 -13.35 31.19 -9.93
C LYS A 61 -13.80 31.50 -8.50
N LEU A 62 -13.31 30.74 -7.53
CA LEU A 62 -13.48 31.10 -6.12
C LEU A 62 -12.61 32.32 -5.78
N VAL A 63 -13.17 33.22 -4.96
CA VAL A 63 -12.47 34.40 -4.43
C VAL A 63 -12.51 34.47 -2.90
N ALA A 64 -13.07 33.43 -2.27
CA ALA A 64 -13.11 33.22 -0.83
C ALA A 64 -13.34 31.73 -0.54
N ASP A 65 -13.01 31.30 0.68
CA ASP A 65 -13.43 29.99 1.18
C ASP A 65 -14.96 29.96 1.37
N ILE A 66 -15.58 28.82 1.06
CA ILE A 66 -17.03 28.65 1.04
C ILE A 66 -17.45 27.62 2.11
N ASP A 67 -18.43 27.95 2.94
CA ASP A 67 -19.00 27.05 3.93
C ASP A 67 -20.44 26.67 3.53
N LEU A 68 -20.66 25.40 3.17
CA LEU A 68 -21.95 24.88 2.70
C LEU A 68 -22.87 24.36 3.81
N LYS A 69 -22.58 24.60 5.10
CA LYS A 69 -23.38 24.05 6.22
C LYS A 69 -24.89 24.36 6.15
N ASP A 70 -25.28 25.47 5.54
CA ASP A 70 -26.68 25.88 5.39
C ASP A 70 -27.37 25.19 4.19
N PHE A 71 -26.62 24.44 3.38
CA PHE A 71 -27.05 23.69 2.21
C PHE A 71 -26.71 22.19 2.37
N GLY A 72 -27.48 21.48 3.20
CA GLY A 72 -27.36 20.02 3.38
C GLY A 72 -28.46 19.23 2.67
N GLY A 73 -28.15 17.99 2.28
CA GLY A 73 -29.13 17.05 1.72
C GLY A 73 -29.78 17.57 0.43
N SER A 74 -31.11 17.57 0.35
CA SER A 74 -31.86 18.00 -0.83
C SER A 74 -31.84 19.51 -1.11
N SER A 75 -31.26 20.32 -0.21
CA SER A 75 -31.10 21.77 -0.43
C SER A 75 -29.83 22.13 -1.20
N LEU A 76 -28.91 21.17 -1.33
CA LEU A 76 -27.71 21.28 -2.15
C LEU A 76 -28.02 20.87 -3.59
N ASN A 77 -27.68 21.74 -4.54
CA ASN A 77 -27.79 21.47 -5.96
C ASN A 77 -26.41 21.03 -6.49
N LEU A 78 -26.34 19.79 -6.98
CA LEU A 78 -25.13 19.26 -7.61
C LEU A 78 -25.01 19.74 -9.07
N ILE A 79 -23.79 19.76 -9.60
CA ILE A 79 -23.48 20.37 -10.91
C ILE A 79 -23.39 19.28 -12.00
N GLY A 80 -24.08 19.46 -13.12
CA GLY A 80 -24.00 18.57 -14.28
C GLY A 80 -24.95 17.37 -14.23
N SER A 81 -25.22 16.78 -15.38
CA SER A 81 -25.90 15.49 -15.54
C SER A 81 -25.33 14.75 -16.77
N SER A 82 -25.70 13.48 -16.96
CA SER A 82 -25.32 12.74 -18.18
C SER A 82 -25.85 13.37 -19.47
N SER A 83 -26.98 14.07 -19.40
CA SER A 83 -27.61 14.74 -20.54
C SER A 83 -27.11 16.18 -20.74
N LEU A 84 -26.67 16.84 -19.66
CA LEU A 84 -26.12 18.18 -19.69
C LEU A 84 -24.90 18.23 -18.74
N PRO A 85 -23.72 17.80 -19.20
CA PRO A 85 -22.54 17.73 -18.36
C PRO A 85 -21.93 19.11 -18.11
N PHE A 86 -21.13 19.23 -17.05
CA PHE A 86 -20.26 20.39 -16.88
C PHE A 86 -19.12 20.36 -17.91
N LYS A 87 -18.82 21.51 -18.51
CA LYS A 87 -17.84 21.68 -19.60
C LYS A 87 -16.84 22.82 -19.35
N GLY A 88 -17.06 23.59 -18.29
CA GLY A 88 -16.30 24.79 -18.00
C GLY A 88 -14.99 24.55 -17.25
N VAL A 89 -14.37 25.64 -16.83
CA VAL A 89 -13.25 25.62 -15.89
C VAL A 89 -13.75 26.08 -14.53
N PHE A 90 -13.52 25.28 -13.50
CA PHE A 90 -13.75 25.67 -12.12
C PHE A 90 -12.39 25.82 -11.42
N ASP A 91 -11.99 27.06 -11.19
CA ASP A 91 -10.74 27.43 -10.56
C ASP A 91 -10.97 27.72 -9.07
N GLY A 92 -10.57 26.78 -8.20
CA GLY A 92 -10.62 26.97 -6.76
C GLY A 92 -9.67 28.06 -6.28
N ASN A 93 -8.65 28.43 -7.06
CA ASN A 93 -7.73 29.52 -6.77
C ASN A 93 -7.10 29.41 -5.36
N GLY A 94 -6.90 28.17 -4.89
CA GLY A 94 -6.36 27.83 -3.56
C GLY A 94 -7.37 27.91 -2.41
N HIS A 95 -8.67 28.08 -2.69
CA HIS A 95 -9.71 28.17 -1.67
C HIS A 95 -10.35 26.83 -1.34
N THR A 96 -10.92 26.76 -0.13
CA THR A 96 -11.58 25.57 0.40
C THR A 96 -13.10 25.68 0.37
N ILE A 97 -13.80 24.60 0.02
CA ILE A 97 -15.24 24.42 0.25
C ILE A 97 -15.42 23.45 1.41
N SER A 98 -16.08 23.88 2.49
CA SER A 98 -16.30 23.09 3.70
C SER A 98 -17.75 22.64 3.83
N ASN A 99 -17.98 21.57 4.60
CA ASN A 99 -19.31 21.09 5.02
C ASN A 99 -20.23 20.72 3.85
N LEU A 100 -19.66 20.19 2.77
CA LEU A 100 -20.40 19.57 1.68
C LEU A 100 -21.14 18.33 2.21
N SER A 101 -22.45 18.39 2.41
CA SER A 101 -23.23 17.24 2.88
C SER A 101 -24.35 16.88 1.89
N TYR A 102 -24.29 15.67 1.34
CA TYR A 102 -25.29 15.18 0.40
C TYR A 102 -25.75 13.76 0.76
N VAL A 103 -27.07 13.60 0.85
CA VAL A 103 -27.72 12.35 1.21
C VAL A 103 -28.44 11.79 -0.02
N ILE A 104 -27.93 10.68 -0.56
CA ILE A 104 -28.44 10.06 -1.80
C ILE A 104 -29.76 9.33 -1.50
N THR A 105 -30.88 9.86 -2.01
CA THR A 105 -32.21 9.25 -1.91
C THR A 105 -32.55 8.53 -3.22
N GLY A 106 -32.97 7.26 -3.15
CA GLY A 106 -33.21 6.42 -4.34
C GLY A 106 -34.41 6.81 -5.22
N GLU A 107 -35.19 7.83 -4.83
CA GLU A 107 -36.55 8.10 -5.30
C GLU A 107 -36.66 9.18 -6.39
N GLU A 108 -35.61 9.97 -6.69
CA GLU A 108 -35.83 11.27 -7.36
C GLU A 108 -35.44 11.42 -8.84
N GLU A 109 -35.05 10.36 -9.57
CA GLU A 109 -34.66 10.53 -10.98
C GLU A 109 -35.72 9.99 -11.96
N PRO A 110 -36.31 10.83 -12.84
CA PRO A 110 -37.16 10.36 -13.91
C PRO A 110 -36.40 9.41 -14.85
N VAL A 111 -37.11 8.39 -15.32
CA VAL A 111 -36.60 7.20 -16.03
C VAL A 111 -35.79 7.50 -17.30
N GLU A 112 -35.79 8.74 -17.79
CA GLU A 112 -35.02 9.15 -18.97
C GLU A 112 -33.52 9.38 -18.71
N ASP A 113 -33.09 9.68 -17.47
CA ASP A 113 -31.67 9.87 -17.08
C ASP A 113 -31.08 8.60 -16.40
N ALA A 114 -31.77 7.47 -16.52
CA ALA A 114 -31.56 6.25 -15.72
C ALA A 114 -30.32 5.40 -16.08
N VAL A 115 -29.40 5.88 -16.93
CA VAL A 115 -28.29 5.04 -17.41
C VAL A 115 -27.10 5.05 -16.46
N ILE A 116 -26.75 6.17 -15.83
CA ILE A 116 -25.64 6.26 -14.85
C ILE A 116 -26.02 7.25 -13.75
N ARG A 117 -26.20 6.77 -12.51
CA ARG A 117 -26.41 7.66 -11.36
C ARG A 117 -25.05 8.02 -10.77
N ALA A 118 -24.73 9.31 -10.77
CA ALA A 118 -23.44 9.83 -10.34
C ALA A 118 -23.63 10.95 -9.32
N PHE A 119 -22.84 10.95 -8.25
CA PHE A 119 -22.97 11.85 -7.12
C PHE A 119 -21.61 12.39 -6.69
N GLY A 120 -21.57 13.69 -6.44
CA GLY A 120 -20.41 14.51 -6.10
C GLY A 120 -20.77 15.96 -6.34
N LEU A 121 -19.95 16.91 -5.87
CA LEU A 121 -20.18 18.34 -6.15
C LEU A 121 -20.45 18.57 -7.65
N PHE A 122 -19.68 17.89 -8.50
CA PHE A 122 -19.94 17.69 -9.91
C PHE A 122 -20.47 16.28 -10.17
N ARG A 123 -21.73 16.12 -10.54
CA ARG A 123 -22.28 14.79 -10.89
C ARG A 123 -21.58 14.23 -12.12
N TYR A 124 -21.43 15.05 -13.17
CA TYR A 124 -20.93 14.61 -14.47
C TYR A 124 -20.16 15.73 -15.19
N ILE A 125 -18.94 15.41 -15.62
CA ILE A 125 -18.06 16.29 -16.39
C ILE A 125 -17.71 15.60 -17.70
N ASP A 126 -17.92 16.26 -18.83
CA ASP A 126 -17.68 15.69 -20.17
C ASP A 126 -17.39 16.77 -21.20
N ASP A 127 -16.19 17.33 -21.10
CA ASP A 127 -15.56 18.10 -22.16
C ASP A 127 -14.03 17.95 -22.00
N PRO A 128 -13.26 17.72 -23.06
CA PRO A 128 -11.80 17.61 -22.95
C PRO A 128 -11.13 18.90 -22.44
N ASN A 129 -11.81 20.05 -22.51
CA ASN A 129 -11.33 21.33 -21.97
C ASN A 129 -11.91 21.64 -20.59
N ALA A 130 -12.78 20.79 -20.04
CA ALA A 130 -13.26 20.98 -18.69
C ALA A 130 -12.10 20.76 -17.70
N MET A 131 -11.95 21.67 -16.75
CA MET A 131 -10.89 21.59 -15.74
C MET A 131 -11.43 21.97 -14.37
N ILE A 132 -11.22 21.13 -13.38
CA ILE A 132 -11.38 21.49 -11.97
C ILE A 132 -10.00 21.55 -11.36
N LYS A 133 -9.63 22.68 -10.77
CA LYS A 133 -8.25 22.87 -10.31
C LYS A 133 -8.13 23.72 -9.06
N GLU A 134 -7.03 23.54 -8.33
CA GLU A 134 -6.65 24.35 -7.16
C GLU A 134 -7.77 24.46 -6.11
N LEU A 135 -8.47 23.35 -5.86
CA LEU A 135 -9.67 23.31 -5.03
C LEU A 135 -9.54 22.28 -3.92
N SER A 136 -9.82 22.68 -2.69
CA SER A 136 -9.89 21.79 -1.53
C SER A 136 -11.33 21.61 -1.04
N LEU A 137 -11.74 20.37 -0.76
CA LEU A 137 -12.98 20.07 -0.03
C LEU A 137 -12.64 19.62 1.39
N ALA A 138 -13.20 20.30 2.40
CA ALA A 138 -12.99 19.95 3.80
C ALA A 138 -14.25 19.31 4.42
N ASN A 139 -14.05 18.14 5.02
CA ASN A 139 -15.05 17.32 5.69
C ASN A 139 -16.32 17.06 4.85
N PRO A 140 -16.22 16.56 3.60
CA PRO A 140 -17.40 16.16 2.85
C PRO A 140 -18.11 14.97 3.53
N ASP A 141 -19.44 14.96 3.51
CA ASP A 141 -20.29 13.82 3.89
C ASP A 141 -21.22 13.48 2.73
N ILE A 142 -20.79 12.56 1.86
CA ILE A 142 -21.62 12.06 0.76
C ILE A 142 -21.96 10.60 1.05
N ARG A 143 -23.25 10.32 1.26
CA ARG A 143 -23.69 8.97 1.67
C ARG A 143 -25.12 8.67 1.24
N PRO A 144 -25.50 7.39 1.11
CA PRO A 144 -26.89 7.01 0.92
C PRO A 144 -27.77 7.31 2.14
N ALA A 145 -29.01 7.73 1.91
CA ALA A 145 -30.03 7.99 2.94
C ALA A 145 -30.47 6.71 3.66
N SER A 146 -30.56 5.63 2.89
CA SER A 146 -30.98 4.28 3.26
C SER A 146 -30.64 3.35 2.10
N ILE A 147 -30.59 2.04 2.35
CA ILE A 147 -30.33 0.98 1.37
C ILE A 147 -31.21 1.17 0.12
N CYS A 148 -30.62 1.43 -1.04
CA CYS A 148 -31.42 1.56 -2.26
C CYS A 148 -31.42 0.27 -3.05
N LYS A 149 -32.62 -0.19 -3.37
CA LYS A 149 -32.83 -1.54 -3.91
C LYS A 149 -32.47 -1.70 -5.38
N LYS A 150 -32.02 -0.64 -6.08
CA LYS A 150 -31.70 -0.64 -7.51
C LYS A 150 -30.70 0.48 -7.85
N TRP A 151 -29.85 0.22 -8.85
CA TRP A 151 -28.99 1.13 -9.63
C TRP A 151 -27.50 1.20 -9.26
N VAL A 152 -26.67 1.48 -10.27
CA VAL A 152 -25.23 1.72 -10.14
C VAL A 152 -24.99 3.16 -9.72
N TRP A 153 -24.21 3.36 -8.66
CA TRP A 153 -23.84 4.69 -8.17
C TRP A 153 -22.34 4.90 -8.30
N ASN A 154 -21.97 5.92 -9.05
CA ASN A 154 -20.62 6.46 -9.05
C ASN A 154 -20.59 7.60 -8.05
N VAL A 155 -19.87 7.45 -6.94
CA VAL A 155 -19.84 8.42 -5.85
C VAL A 155 -18.41 8.92 -5.68
N GLY A 156 -18.23 10.24 -5.66
CA GLY A 156 -17.00 10.86 -5.18
C GLY A 156 -17.25 12.25 -4.62
N ALA A 157 -16.37 12.73 -3.73
CA ALA A 157 -16.58 14.03 -3.08
C ALA A 157 -16.63 15.17 -4.12
N LEU A 158 -15.62 15.20 -5.00
CA LEU A 158 -15.54 16.20 -6.04
C LEU A 158 -16.43 15.84 -7.23
N ALA A 159 -16.35 14.60 -7.71
CA ALA A 159 -17.19 14.17 -8.82
C ALA A 159 -17.73 12.76 -8.76
N GLY A 160 -18.96 12.59 -9.25
CA GLY A 160 -19.49 11.27 -9.52
C GLY A 160 -18.79 10.63 -10.73
N THR A 161 -18.70 11.36 -11.85
CA THR A 161 -18.05 10.88 -13.07
C THR A 161 -17.30 11.98 -13.80
N LEU A 162 -16.01 11.75 -14.04
CA LEU A 162 -15.17 12.50 -14.95
C LEU A 162 -15.08 11.73 -16.27
N LYS A 163 -15.94 12.03 -17.24
CA LYS A 163 -16.00 11.33 -18.54
C LYS A 163 -14.96 11.86 -19.53
N SER A 164 -14.69 13.15 -19.48
CA SER A 164 -13.62 13.84 -20.20
C SER A 164 -13.27 15.13 -19.43
N GLY A 165 -12.04 15.61 -19.58
CA GLY A 165 -11.51 16.76 -18.84
C GLY A 165 -10.43 16.38 -17.83
N SER A 166 -10.17 17.27 -16.87
CA SER A 166 -9.10 17.06 -15.90
C SER A 166 -9.38 17.59 -14.50
N PHE A 167 -8.78 16.91 -13.51
CA PHE A 167 -8.57 17.40 -12.15
C PHE A 167 -7.08 17.65 -11.93
N SER A 168 -6.72 18.82 -11.41
CA SER A 168 -5.33 19.17 -11.14
C SER A 168 -5.19 19.96 -9.85
N ASN A 169 -4.32 19.53 -8.94
CA ASN A 169 -4.10 20.20 -7.66
C ASN A 169 -5.39 20.35 -6.82
N CYS A 170 -6.13 19.25 -6.67
CA CYS A 170 -7.34 19.20 -5.84
C CYS A 170 -7.11 18.34 -4.58
N SER A 171 -7.65 18.75 -3.44
CA SER A 171 -7.55 17.97 -2.19
C SER A 171 -8.92 17.68 -1.57
N ILE A 172 -9.05 16.50 -0.95
CA ILE A 172 -10.16 16.13 -0.07
C ILE A 172 -9.59 15.87 1.32
N GLU A 173 -10.03 16.66 2.30
CA GLU A 173 -9.50 16.69 3.66
C GLU A 173 -10.57 16.33 4.69
N GLY A 174 -10.44 15.16 5.33
CA GLY A 174 -11.37 14.58 6.28
C GLY A 174 -12.67 14.11 5.62
N GLY A 175 -13.69 13.86 6.44
CA GLY A 175 -15.02 13.47 5.98
C GLY A 175 -15.11 12.02 5.50
N GLN A 176 -16.24 11.71 4.85
CA GLN A 176 -16.58 10.37 4.37
C GLN A 176 -17.28 10.40 3.02
N VAL A 177 -16.95 9.39 2.19
CA VAL A 177 -17.63 9.10 0.94
C VAL A 177 -18.12 7.66 1.00
N ARG A 178 -19.44 7.48 1.03
CA ARG A 178 -20.10 6.18 1.16
C ARG A 178 -21.04 5.90 0.01
N GLY A 179 -21.16 4.62 -0.34
CA GLY A 179 -21.94 4.16 -1.48
C GLY A 179 -22.07 2.64 -1.52
N GLU A 180 -22.50 2.10 -2.66
CA GLU A 180 -22.81 0.67 -2.82
C GLU A 180 -22.10 0.02 -4.03
N ARG A 181 -21.47 0.78 -4.93
CA ARG A 181 -20.83 0.20 -6.13
C ARG A 181 -19.50 0.82 -6.49
N THR A 182 -19.48 2.04 -7.03
CA THR A 182 -18.23 2.65 -7.48
C THR A 182 -17.99 3.90 -6.65
N ILE A 183 -16.99 3.84 -5.78
CA ILE A 183 -16.76 4.91 -4.80
C ILE A 183 -15.30 5.33 -4.86
N GLY A 184 -15.07 6.62 -5.07
CA GLY A 184 -13.76 7.23 -4.95
C GLY A 184 -13.80 8.39 -3.98
N GLY A 185 -12.77 8.59 -3.16
CA GLY A 185 -12.71 9.79 -2.31
C GLY A 185 -12.79 11.08 -3.11
N LEU A 186 -12.11 11.15 -4.26
CA LEU A 186 -12.17 12.28 -5.19
C LEU A 186 -13.25 12.09 -6.26
N ALA A 187 -13.20 10.95 -6.97
CA ALA A 187 -14.08 10.69 -8.11
C ALA A 187 -14.60 9.26 -8.14
N GLY A 188 -15.89 9.05 -8.36
CA GLY A 188 -16.41 7.69 -8.56
C GLY A 188 -15.75 7.01 -9.76
N LEU A 189 -15.92 7.59 -10.96
CA LEU A 189 -15.41 7.04 -12.22
C LEU A 189 -14.56 8.07 -12.97
N ASN A 190 -13.36 7.66 -13.40
CA ASN A 190 -12.44 8.49 -14.19
C ASN A 190 -12.23 7.94 -15.61
N TYR A 191 -12.39 8.78 -16.62
CA TYR A 191 -11.94 8.59 -18.00
C TYR A 191 -11.05 9.73 -18.49
N GLY A 192 -10.83 10.75 -17.66
CA GLY A 192 -10.02 11.93 -17.96
C GLY A 192 -8.63 11.85 -17.34
N PHE A 193 -8.06 13.02 -17.03
CA PHE A 193 -6.73 13.15 -16.44
C PHE A 193 -6.84 13.64 -15.00
N ILE A 194 -6.24 12.93 -14.05
CA ILE A 194 -6.17 13.35 -12.66
C ILE A 194 -4.69 13.48 -12.30
N SER A 195 -4.26 14.69 -11.94
CA SER A 195 -2.88 14.95 -11.54
C SER A 195 -2.78 15.75 -10.24
N ASP A 196 -1.74 15.47 -9.46
CA ASP A 196 -1.37 16.28 -8.30
C ASP A 196 -2.51 16.40 -7.26
N CYS A 197 -3.31 15.33 -7.11
CA CYS A 197 -4.48 15.31 -6.23
C CYS A 197 -4.22 14.50 -4.95
N TYR A 198 -4.89 14.89 -3.87
CA TYR A 198 -4.76 14.26 -2.55
C TYR A 198 -6.10 13.93 -1.90
N THR A 199 -6.21 12.78 -1.23
CA THR A 199 -7.38 12.45 -0.40
C THR A 199 -6.99 11.80 0.94
N ASN A 200 -7.73 12.13 1.99
CA ASN A 200 -7.68 11.40 3.27
C ASN A 200 -9.05 11.14 3.91
N CYS A 201 -10.13 11.27 3.14
CA CYS A 201 -11.47 10.91 3.59
C CYS A 201 -11.62 9.39 3.75
N THR A 202 -12.49 8.98 4.66
CA THR A 202 -12.90 7.57 4.77
C THR A 202 -13.77 7.19 3.57
N VAL A 203 -13.41 6.10 2.90
CA VAL A 203 -14.18 5.53 1.78
C VAL A 203 -14.72 4.16 2.19
N GLY A 204 -16.02 3.94 2.03
CA GLY A 204 -16.55 2.61 2.30
C GLY A 204 -18.02 2.42 2.03
N PRO A 205 -18.61 1.30 2.48
CA PRO A 205 -20.00 1.01 2.21
C PRO A 205 -20.92 1.99 2.98
N GLY A 206 -22.16 2.08 2.50
CA GLY A 206 -23.29 2.56 3.31
C GLY A 206 -23.59 1.64 4.51
N GLU A 207 -24.67 1.92 5.26
CA GLU A 207 -25.11 1.05 6.37
C GLU A 207 -25.32 -0.42 5.91
N GLN A 208 -24.77 -1.37 6.67
CA GLN A 208 -24.69 -2.80 6.35
C GLN A 208 -26.05 -3.50 6.22
N ARG A 209 -26.08 -4.56 5.39
CA ARG A 209 -27.18 -5.54 5.27
C ARG A 209 -26.97 -6.74 6.19
N SER A 210 -28.07 -7.41 6.56
CA SER A 210 -28.04 -8.85 6.79
C SER A 210 -28.02 -9.60 5.45
N LEU A 211 -27.28 -10.71 5.39
CA LEU A 211 -27.01 -11.50 4.18
C LEU A 211 -28.27 -12.03 3.45
N GLU A 212 -29.44 -12.00 4.07
CA GLU A 212 -30.68 -12.62 3.58
C GLU A 212 -31.42 -11.80 2.50
N ASP A 213 -31.09 -10.51 2.31
CA ASP A 213 -31.82 -9.63 1.39
C ASP A 213 -31.25 -9.60 -0.05
N ILE A 214 -30.15 -10.31 -0.33
CA ILE A 214 -29.36 -10.16 -1.57
C ILE A 214 -29.93 -11.01 -2.72
N HIS A 215 -30.31 -10.35 -3.83
CA HIS A 215 -30.76 -11.02 -5.04
C HIS A 215 -29.55 -11.59 -5.81
N PRO A 216 -29.47 -12.91 -6.07
CA PRO A 216 -28.26 -13.59 -6.56
C PRO A 216 -27.93 -13.39 -8.05
N SER A 217 -28.45 -12.34 -8.71
CA SER A 217 -28.39 -12.21 -10.17
C SER A 217 -27.81 -10.92 -10.74
N PHE A 218 -27.21 -10.08 -9.91
CA PHE A 218 -26.40 -8.96 -10.39
C PHE A 218 -25.02 -9.13 -9.79
N ASP A 219 -24.02 -9.38 -10.62
CA ASP A 219 -22.62 -9.36 -10.21
C ASP A 219 -22.37 -8.02 -9.49
N LYS A 220 -22.17 -8.11 -8.18
CA LYS A 220 -21.62 -7.05 -7.36
C LYS A 220 -20.27 -6.72 -7.99
N CYS A 221 -20.15 -5.61 -8.71
CA CYS A 221 -18.86 -4.99 -8.97
C CYS A 221 -18.87 -3.77 -8.07
N GLU A 222 -18.32 -3.99 -6.88
CA GLU A 222 -18.06 -2.97 -5.89
C GLU A 222 -16.58 -2.64 -6.04
N SER A 223 -16.27 -1.41 -6.44
CA SER A 223 -14.94 -0.94 -6.78
C SER A 223 -14.69 0.34 -6.00
N PHE A 224 -13.99 0.22 -4.87
CA PHE A 224 -13.78 1.34 -3.94
C PHE A 224 -12.31 1.73 -3.94
N GLY A 225 -12.06 3.03 -4.11
CA GLY A 225 -10.72 3.59 -4.01
C GLY A 225 -10.64 4.85 -3.16
N GLY A 226 -9.54 5.03 -2.43
CA GLY A 226 -9.35 6.26 -1.66
C GLY A 226 -9.29 7.51 -2.54
N LEU A 227 -8.83 7.41 -3.79
CA LEU A 227 -8.88 8.49 -4.78
C LEU A 227 -10.02 8.29 -5.78
N VAL A 228 -10.03 7.14 -6.47
CA VAL A 228 -11.04 6.85 -7.50
C VAL A 228 -11.64 5.45 -7.36
N GLY A 229 -12.95 5.29 -7.61
CA GLY A 229 -13.53 3.95 -7.60
C GLY A 229 -13.04 3.12 -8.78
N VAL A 230 -13.19 3.65 -9.99
CA VAL A 230 -12.70 3.03 -11.22
C VAL A 230 -11.93 4.04 -12.06
N ASN A 231 -10.72 3.66 -12.49
CA ASN A 231 -9.91 4.42 -13.42
C ASN A 231 -9.94 3.81 -14.83
N SER A 232 -10.23 4.61 -15.84
CA SER A 232 -10.08 4.29 -17.27
C SER A 232 -9.32 5.40 -18.01
N GLY A 233 -8.87 6.42 -17.30
CA GLY A 233 -8.04 7.51 -17.79
C GLY A 233 -6.62 7.43 -17.23
N GLU A 234 -5.99 8.58 -17.04
CA GLU A 234 -4.63 8.67 -16.50
C GLU A 234 -4.64 9.29 -15.10
N ILE A 235 -3.87 8.70 -14.19
CA ILE A 235 -3.62 9.22 -12.84
C ILE A 235 -2.12 9.41 -12.67
N SER A 236 -1.70 10.61 -12.25
CA SER A 236 -0.29 10.92 -12.00
C SER A 236 -0.09 11.76 -10.74
N ASN A 237 1.01 11.56 -10.02
CA ASN A 237 1.39 12.38 -8.85
C ASN A 237 0.29 12.48 -7.78
N CYS A 238 -0.50 11.42 -7.58
CA CYS A 238 -1.63 11.45 -6.66
C CYS A 238 -1.34 10.67 -5.38
N ARG A 239 -2.03 11.06 -4.30
CA ARG A 239 -1.89 10.42 -2.99
C ARG A 239 -3.25 10.15 -2.33
N ALA A 240 -3.41 8.97 -1.74
CA ALA A 240 -4.52 8.63 -0.85
C ALA A 240 -4.01 8.13 0.51
N THR A 241 -4.69 8.52 1.59
CA THR A 241 -4.28 8.18 2.98
C THR A 241 -5.44 7.86 3.92
N GLY A 242 -6.69 8.05 3.48
CA GLY A 242 -7.86 7.73 4.27
C GLY A 242 -8.16 6.23 4.26
N GLU A 243 -8.86 5.73 5.27
CA GLU A 243 -9.25 4.32 5.35
C GLU A 243 -10.19 3.94 4.20
N VAL A 244 -9.98 2.75 3.61
CA VAL A 244 -10.82 2.22 2.53
C VAL A 244 -11.31 0.82 2.89
N SER A 245 -12.63 0.63 2.98
CA SER A 245 -13.23 -0.68 3.29
C SER A 245 -14.38 -1.05 2.34
N GLY A 246 -14.50 -2.31 1.93
CA GLY A 246 -15.64 -2.78 1.11
C GLY A 246 -15.57 -4.26 0.74
N ASP A 247 -16.51 -4.76 -0.08
CA ASP A 247 -16.60 -6.21 -0.32
C ASP A 247 -15.64 -6.71 -1.41
N LYS A 248 -15.66 -6.11 -2.62
CA LYS A 248 -15.08 -6.78 -3.82
C LYS A 248 -13.71 -6.27 -4.26
N SER A 249 -13.62 -5.15 -4.98
CA SER A 249 -12.37 -4.65 -5.59
C SER A 249 -11.96 -3.37 -4.86
N ILE A 250 -11.09 -3.51 -3.87
CA ILE A 250 -10.76 -2.43 -2.93
C ILE A 250 -9.30 -2.03 -3.11
N GLY A 251 -9.06 -0.74 -3.33
CA GLY A 251 -7.72 -0.17 -3.46
C GLY A 251 -7.51 1.07 -2.62
N GLY A 252 -6.33 1.28 -2.06
CA GLY A 252 -6.06 2.53 -1.35
C GLY A 252 -6.10 3.77 -2.26
N LEU A 253 -5.67 3.66 -3.52
CA LEU A 253 -5.80 4.72 -4.53
C LEU A 253 -6.99 4.46 -5.48
N ALA A 254 -7.06 3.26 -6.08
CA ALA A 254 -8.10 2.92 -7.06
C ALA A 254 -8.71 1.54 -6.83
N GLY A 255 -10.03 1.40 -6.83
CA GLY A 255 -10.67 0.08 -6.73
C GLY A 255 -10.34 -0.82 -7.93
N GLU A 256 -10.56 -0.30 -9.13
CA GLU A 256 -10.13 -0.93 -10.39
C GLU A 256 -9.41 0.07 -11.29
N THR A 257 -8.46 -0.40 -12.10
CA THR A 257 -7.87 0.40 -13.17
C THR A 257 -7.81 -0.35 -14.51
N TYR A 258 -8.21 0.36 -15.55
CA TYR A 258 -8.11 0.02 -16.97
C TYR A 258 -7.18 0.99 -17.72
N GLY A 259 -6.74 2.05 -17.05
CA GLY A 259 -5.83 3.08 -17.56
C GLY A 259 -4.56 3.16 -16.71
N ASP A 260 -3.68 4.09 -17.08
CA ASP A 260 -2.35 4.17 -16.50
C ASP A 260 -2.34 4.94 -15.17
N ILE A 261 -1.49 4.50 -14.25
CA ILE A 261 -1.24 5.15 -12.96
C ILE A 261 0.26 5.28 -12.79
N SER A 262 0.75 6.50 -12.58
CA SER A 262 2.18 6.76 -12.41
C SER A 262 2.51 7.68 -11.24
N ASN A 263 3.69 7.50 -10.64
CA ASN A 263 4.23 8.39 -9.60
C ASN A 263 3.23 8.65 -8.45
N SER A 264 2.45 7.63 -8.09
CA SER A 264 1.31 7.78 -7.18
C SER A 264 1.41 6.83 -6.01
N GLN A 265 0.84 7.24 -4.88
CA GLN A 265 1.08 6.58 -3.60
C GLN A 265 -0.19 6.39 -2.77
N SER A 266 -0.24 5.29 -2.04
CA SER A 266 -1.24 5.04 -1.02
C SER A 266 -0.56 4.75 0.33
N SER A 267 -1.02 5.43 1.38
CA SER A 267 -0.76 5.01 2.77
C SER A 267 -2.07 4.73 3.50
N SER A 268 -3.12 4.38 2.76
CA SER A 268 -4.42 3.99 3.29
C SER A 268 -4.33 2.59 3.89
N ASN A 269 -4.97 2.39 5.05
CA ASN A 269 -5.31 1.05 5.51
C ASN A 269 -6.50 0.55 4.70
N VAL A 270 -6.39 -0.66 4.15
CA VAL A 270 -7.35 -1.20 3.19
C VAL A 270 -7.87 -2.55 3.68
N SER A 271 -9.19 -2.70 3.79
CA SER A 271 -9.83 -3.95 4.20
C SER A 271 -10.93 -4.39 3.23
N GLY A 272 -11.03 -5.69 2.93
CA GLY A 272 -12.17 -6.20 2.15
C GLY A 272 -12.28 -7.72 2.04
N ASP A 273 -13.19 -8.23 1.19
CA ASP A 273 -13.49 -9.67 1.10
C ASP A 273 -12.86 -10.36 -0.12
N ALA A 274 -13.01 -9.81 -1.33
CA ALA A 274 -12.66 -10.55 -2.56
C ALA A 274 -11.26 -10.25 -3.13
N VAL A 275 -10.99 -9.01 -3.53
CA VAL A 275 -9.75 -8.59 -4.20
C VAL A 275 -9.30 -7.24 -3.65
N ILE A 276 -8.20 -7.26 -2.90
CA ILE A 276 -7.76 -6.13 -2.09
C ILE A 276 -6.31 -5.81 -2.46
N GLY A 277 -6.05 -4.53 -2.74
CA GLY A 277 -4.71 -4.01 -2.99
C GLY A 277 -4.43 -2.74 -2.19
N GLY A 278 -3.22 -2.59 -1.64
CA GLY A 278 -2.88 -1.36 -0.91
C GLY A 278 -2.90 -0.10 -1.80
N LEU A 279 -2.64 -0.23 -3.11
CA LEU A 279 -2.81 0.84 -4.10
C LEU A 279 -4.01 0.58 -5.02
N VAL A 280 -4.09 -0.61 -5.63
CA VAL A 280 -5.10 -0.95 -6.63
C VAL A 280 -5.74 -2.31 -6.33
N GLY A 281 -7.06 -2.40 -6.25
CA GLY A 281 -7.73 -3.70 -6.12
C GLY A 281 -7.47 -4.58 -7.34
N GLU A 282 -7.99 -4.18 -8.50
CA GLU A 282 -7.79 -4.90 -9.77
C GLU A 282 -7.12 -4.03 -10.84
N ASN A 283 -6.05 -4.56 -11.42
CA ASN A 283 -5.36 -4.00 -12.58
C ASN A 283 -5.72 -4.82 -13.82
N ILE A 284 -6.42 -4.21 -14.79
CA ILE A 284 -7.14 -4.96 -15.84
C ILE A 284 -6.78 -4.44 -17.23
N ARG A 285 -6.71 -5.36 -18.22
CA ARG A 285 -6.35 -5.10 -19.62
C ARG A 285 -4.90 -4.61 -19.76
N THR A 286 -4.67 -3.57 -20.55
CA THR A 286 -3.35 -3.07 -20.95
C THR A 286 -2.81 -1.97 -20.03
N SER A 287 -3.35 -1.82 -18.82
CA SER A 287 -2.99 -0.76 -17.87
C SER A 287 -1.56 -0.92 -17.35
N ARG A 288 -0.89 0.22 -17.16
CA ARG A 288 0.47 0.31 -16.62
C ARG A 288 0.47 1.00 -15.26
N LEU A 289 1.12 0.37 -14.29
CA LEU A 289 1.47 0.97 -13.01
C LEU A 289 2.97 1.21 -13.00
N SER A 290 3.40 2.46 -12.82
CA SER A 290 4.83 2.81 -12.81
C SER A 290 5.21 3.79 -11.70
N ASN A 291 6.31 3.51 -11.00
CA ASN A 291 6.80 4.37 -9.91
C ASN A 291 5.75 4.61 -8.81
N CYS A 292 4.97 3.58 -8.49
CA CYS A 292 3.89 3.69 -7.50
C CYS A 292 4.23 2.93 -6.22
N CYS A 293 3.64 3.36 -5.09
CA CYS A 293 3.85 2.66 -3.83
C CYS A 293 2.62 2.55 -2.92
N ALA A 294 2.63 1.50 -2.09
CA ALA A 294 1.65 1.28 -1.05
C ALA A 294 2.34 1.02 0.30
N THR A 295 1.91 1.72 1.34
CA THR A 295 2.57 1.69 2.66
C THR A 295 1.63 1.42 3.82
N GLY A 296 0.31 1.52 3.62
CA GLY A 296 -0.68 1.16 4.63
C GLY A 296 -0.97 -0.34 4.63
N ASP A 297 -1.51 -0.84 5.74
CA ASP A 297 -1.77 -2.26 5.92
C ASP A 297 -2.97 -2.72 5.11
N VAL A 298 -2.92 -3.98 4.65
CA VAL A 298 -3.92 -4.58 3.78
C VAL A 298 -4.45 -5.87 4.40
N SER A 299 -5.76 -5.92 4.66
CA SER A 299 -6.42 -7.13 5.15
C SER A 299 -7.54 -7.58 4.20
N GLY A 300 -7.69 -8.89 4.04
CA GLY A 300 -8.89 -9.41 3.41
C GLY A 300 -8.94 -10.92 3.25
N ARG A 301 -10.02 -11.43 2.67
CA ARG A 301 -10.27 -12.87 2.67
C ARG A 301 -9.62 -13.61 1.50
N ASN A 302 -9.94 -13.26 0.25
CA ASN A 302 -9.61 -14.14 -0.89
C ASN A 302 -8.29 -13.81 -1.61
N ILE A 303 -8.15 -12.62 -2.22
CA ILE A 303 -6.93 -12.22 -2.95
C ILE A 303 -6.44 -10.90 -2.39
N VAL A 304 -5.29 -10.93 -1.72
CA VAL A 304 -4.73 -9.77 -1.03
C VAL A 304 -3.33 -9.48 -1.55
N GLY A 305 -3.10 -8.24 -1.99
CA GLY A 305 -1.79 -7.76 -2.43
C GLY A 305 -1.39 -6.48 -1.72
N GLY A 306 -0.15 -6.36 -1.26
CA GLY A 306 0.32 -5.12 -0.63
C GLY A 306 0.27 -3.91 -1.57
N LEU A 307 0.47 -4.09 -2.88
CA LEU A 307 0.27 -3.05 -3.90
C LEU A 307 -0.99 -3.30 -4.73
N VAL A 308 -1.11 -4.49 -5.33
CA VAL A 308 -2.19 -4.83 -6.27
C VAL A 308 -2.83 -6.15 -5.90
N GLY A 309 -4.17 -6.21 -5.78
CA GLY A 309 -4.83 -7.49 -5.52
C GLY A 309 -4.67 -8.47 -6.69
N ASN A 310 -5.14 -8.09 -7.87
CA ASN A 310 -5.14 -8.96 -9.07
C ASN A 310 -4.66 -8.21 -10.32
N THR A 311 -3.98 -8.92 -11.24
CA THR A 311 -3.55 -8.39 -12.54
C THR A 311 -4.03 -9.25 -13.70
N SER A 312 -4.40 -8.61 -14.81
CA SER A 312 -4.62 -9.28 -16.09
C SER A 312 -3.32 -9.53 -16.85
N LYS A 313 -3.38 -10.41 -17.86
CA LYS A 313 -2.22 -10.84 -18.66
C LYS A 313 -1.50 -9.74 -19.45
N GLU A 314 -2.21 -8.66 -19.76
CA GLU A 314 -1.68 -7.54 -20.56
C GLU A 314 -1.21 -6.37 -19.67
N CYS A 315 -1.29 -6.51 -18.34
CA CYS A 315 -0.91 -5.47 -17.40
C CYS A 315 0.59 -5.44 -17.18
N HIS A 316 1.11 -4.25 -16.86
CA HIS A 316 2.50 -4.06 -16.48
C HIS A 316 2.60 -3.33 -15.13
N ILE A 317 3.43 -3.84 -14.22
CA ILE A 317 3.81 -3.20 -12.96
C ILE A 317 5.32 -3.02 -12.99
N ASP A 318 5.78 -1.78 -12.93
CA ASP A 318 7.19 -1.43 -13.12
C ASP A 318 7.67 -0.43 -12.07
N ALA A 319 8.84 -0.66 -11.49
CA ALA A 319 9.44 0.25 -10.51
C ALA A 319 8.51 0.59 -9.33
N CYS A 320 7.72 -0.38 -8.87
CA CYS A 320 6.74 -0.20 -7.81
C CYS A 320 7.13 -0.96 -6.54
N TYR A 321 6.61 -0.51 -5.39
CA TYR A 321 6.90 -1.20 -4.13
C TYR A 321 5.77 -1.16 -3.11
N ALA A 322 5.78 -2.14 -2.20
CA ALA A 322 4.86 -2.22 -1.08
C ALA A 322 5.58 -2.50 0.24
N THR A 323 5.19 -1.79 1.31
CA THR A 323 5.81 -1.94 2.64
C THR A 323 4.83 -2.23 3.76
N GLY A 324 3.52 -2.03 3.54
CA GLY A 324 2.48 -2.34 4.53
C GLY A 324 2.34 -3.85 4.73
N SER A 325 1.90 -4.25 5.92
CA SER A 325 1.65 -5.66 6.24
C SER A 325 0.43 -6.17 5.46
N VAL A 326 0.46 -7.45 5.08
CA VAL A 326 -0.58 -8.12 4.31
C VAL A 326 -1.12 -9.29 5.13
N SER A 327 -2.41 -9.28 5.42
CA SER A 327 -3.14 -10.38 6.07
C SER A 327 -4.23 -10.91 5.13
N GLY A 328 -4.17 -12.20 4.79
CA GLY A 328 -5.07 -12.86 3.84
C GLY A 328 -5.65 -14.18 4.36
N GLU A 329 -6.92 -14.51 4.15
CA GLU A 329 -7.38 -15.87 4.51
C GLU A 329 -6.97 -16.93 3.44
N GLU A 330 -6.89 -16.55 2.17
CA GLU A 330 -6.56 -17.45 1.05
C GLU A 330 -5.21 -17.10 0.38
N ASN A 331 -5.20 -16.24 -0.65
CA ASN A 331 -4.01 -15.91 -1.43
C ASN A 331 -3.46 -14.54 -1.04
N ALA A 332 -2.20 -14.49 -0.58
CA ALA A 332 -1.57 -13.25 -0.16
C ALA A 332 -0.22 -13.04 -0.84
N GLY A 333 0.04 -11.82 -1.32
CA GLY A 333 1.32 -11.41 -1.86
C GLY A 333 1.76 -10.06 -1.31
N GLY A 334 3.02 -9.95 -0.91
CA GLY A 334 3.55 -8.67 -0.39
C GLY A 334 3.47 -7.52 -1.41
N LEU A 335 3.54 -7.81 -2.71
CA LEU A 335 3.26 -6.86 -3.79
C LEU A 335 1.94 -7.18 -4.50
N VAL A 336 1.77 -8.41 -4.99
CA VAL A 336 0.61 -8.82 -5.80
C VAL A 336 -0.02 -10.12 -5.30
N GLY A 337 -1.33 -10.12 -5.03
CA GLY A 337 -2.04 -11.34 -4.62
C GLY A 337 -2.09 -12.39 -5.73
N TRP A 338 -2.64 -12.02 -6.89
CA TRP A 338 -2.68 -12.85 -8.10
C TRP A 338 -2.11 -12.13 -9.32
N HIS A 339 -1.01 -12.67 -9.84
CA HIS A 339 -0.29 -12.14 -10.98
C HIS A 339 -0.48 -12.93 -12.28
N LEU A 340 -0.84 -12.26 -13.38
CA LEU A 340 -0.88 -12.85 -14.73
C LEU A 340 -0.13 -12.03 -15.79
N GLY A 341 0.21 -10.78 -15.51
CA GLY A 341 0.86 -9.84 -16.44
C GLY A 341 2.38 -9.88 -16.35
N ASP A 342 3.00 -8.69 -16.37
CA ASP A 342 4.45 -8.51 -16.14
C ASP A 342 4.72 -7.66 -14.88
N ILE A 343 5.63 -8.12 -14.02
CA ILE A 343 6.23 -7.38 -12.90
C ILE A 343 7.72 -7.18 -13.19
N SER A 344 8.19 -5.93 -13.08
CA SER A 344 9.62 -5.61 -13.17
C SER A 344 10.12 -4.55 -12.23
N SER A 345 11.34 -4.70 -11.74
CA SER A 345 12.01 -3.70 -10.90
C SER A 345 11.21 -3.36 -9.65
N CYS A 346 10.55 -4.37 -9.06
CA CYS A 346 9.63 -4.18 -7.94
C CYS A 346 10.15 -4.85 -6.67
N TYR A 347 9.70 -4.34 -5.52
CA TYR A 347 10.01 -4.97 -4.25
C TYR A 347 8.88 -4.91 -3.22
N ALA A 348 8.91 -5.85 -2.28
CA ALA A 348 8.04 -5.85 -1.12
C ALA A 348 8.81 -6.13 0.17
N THR A 349 8.48 -5.40 1.24
CA THR A 349 9.12 -5.54 2.57
C THR A 349 8.13 -5.83 3.69
N GLY A 350 6.82 -5.67 3.44
CA GLY A 350 5.78 -5.93 4.43
C GLY A 350 5.69 -7.41 4.80
N ILE A 351 5.28 -7.69 6.03
CA ILE A 351 4.99 -9.06 6.48
C ILE A 351 3.79 -9.59 5.70
N VAL A 352 3.81 -10.87 5.32
CA VAL A 352 2.71 -11.55 4.64
C VAL A 352 2.23 -12.72 5.48
N LEU A 353 1.00 -12.64 5.96
CA LEU A 353 0.34 -13.70 6.72
C LEU A 353 -0.84 -14.20 5.91
N ALA A 354 -0.90 -15.51 5.65
CA ALA A 354 -2.06 -16.11 5.02
C ALA A 354 -2.54 -17.40 5.67
N ASP A 355 -3.85 -17.65 5.72
CA ASP A 355 -4.36 -18.81 6.48
C ASP A 355 -4.34 -20.12 5.70
N THR A 356 -4.72 -20.18 4.42
CA THR A 356 -5.11 -21.49 3.82
C THR A 356 -4.51 -21.89 2.49
N ASN A 357 -4.03 -20.98 1.62
CA ASN A 357 -3.77 -21.36 0.22
C ASN A 357 -2.36 -21.06 -0.28
N CYS A 358 -2.00 -19.81 -0.53
CA CYS A 358 -0.63 -19.49 -0.96
C CYS A 358 -0.21 -18.11 -0.49
N ALA A 359 1.02 -18.03 0.00
CA ALA A 359 1.62 -16.79 0.45
C ALA A 359 2.99 -16.59 -0.20
N GLY A 360 3.21 -15.41 -0.77
CA GLY A 360 4.49 -15.02 -1.34
C GLY A 360 4.95 -13.67 -0.85
N GLY A 361 6.25 -13.55 -0.53
CA GLY A 361 6.80 -12.26 -0.10
C GLY A 361 6.68 -11.17 -1.16
N LEU A 362 6.67 -11.53 -2.46
CA LEU A 362 6.31 -10.63 -3.56
C LEU A 362 4.94 -10.97 -4.16
N VAL A 363 4.72 -12.23 -4.54
CA VAL A 363 3.52 -12.66 -5.26
C VAL A 363 2.91 -13.92 -4.66
N GLY A 364 1.62 -13.90 -4.31
CA GLY A 364 0.93 -15.10 -3.83
C GLY A 364 0.85 -16.18 -4.91
N LEU A 365 0.03 -15.92 -5.93
CA LEU A 365 -0.16 -16.80 -7.09
C LEU A 365 0.38 -16.15 -8.36
N ASN A 366 1.32 -16.82 -9.03
CA ASN A 366 1.92 -16.36 -10.27
C ASN A 366 1.54 -17.23 -11.48
N GLY A 367 1.00 -16.60 -12.52
CA GLY A 367 0.81 -17.15 -13.86
C GLY A 367 1.41 -16.28 -14.97
N GLY A 368 2.17 -15.24 -14.61
CA GLY A 368 2.80 -14.25 -15.48
C GLY A 368 4.32 -14.19 -15.36
N THR A 369 4.91 -13.06 -15.73
CA THR A 369 6.37 -12.85 -15.72
C THR A 369 6.81 -11.95 -14.57
N ILE A 370 7.73 -12.44 -13.73
CA ILE A 370 8.41 -11.65 -12.70
C ILE A 370 9.87 -11.55 -13.09
N ARG A 371 10.41 -10.33 -13.17
CA ARG A 371 11.83 -10.10 -13.45
C ARG A 371 12.42 -8.99 -12.60
N MET A 372 13.72 -9.08 -12.31
CA MET A 372 14.46 -8.02 -11.61
C MET A 372 13.71 -7.55 -10.37
N SER A 373 13.23 -8.45 -9.52
CA SER A 373 12.38 -8.10 -8.38
C SER A 373 12.79 -8.86 -7.12
N CYS A 374 12.48 -8.29 -5.94
CA CYS A 374 12.91 -8.89 -4.68
C CYS A 374 11.88 -8.77 -3.55
N ALA A 375 11.99 -9.68 -2.57
CA ALA A 375 11.17 -9.66 -1.37
C ALA A 375 11.99 -9.83 -0.09
N HIS A 376 11.65 -9.04 0.92
CA HIS A 376 12.36 -8.99 2.20
C HIS A 376 11.46 -9.31 3.40
N GLY A 377 10.13 -9.20 3.24
CA GLY A 377 9.17 -9.43 4.31
C GLY A 377 9.10 -10.89 4.75
N PHE A 378 8.83 -11.11 6.05
CA PHE A 378 8.54 -12.44 6.59
C PHE A 378 7.23 -12.97 6.00
N VAL A 379 7.18 -14.27 5.71
CA VAL A 379 6.01 -14.93 5.11
C VAL A 379 5.58 -16.11 5.96
N SER A 380 4.31 -16.15 6.35
CA SER A 380 3.71 -17.27 7.07
C SER A 380 2.41 -17.74 6.43
N SER A 381 2.25 -19.04 6.17
CA SER A 381 0.97 -19.65 5.77
C SER A 381 0.93 -21.17 5.93
N ASN A 382 -0.26 -21.78 5.81
CA ASN A 382 -0.43 -23.22 5.91
C ASN A 382 -0.07 -23.98 4.62
N ASP A 383 -0.22 -23.38 3.43
CA ASP A 383 0.07 -24.05 2.15
C ASP A 383 0.82 -23.12 1.18
N ARG A 384 1.65 -23.71 0.31
CA ARG A 384 2.38 -23.07 -0.80
C ARG A 384 2.95 -21.71 -0.44
N ILE A 385 4.00 -21.75 0.38
CA ILE A 385 4.65 -20.57 0.95
C ILE A 385 6.00 -20.36 0.28
N GLY A 386 6.23 -19.17 -0.26
CA GLY A 386 7.50 -18.80 -0.87
C GLY A 386 8.01 -17.45 -0.41
N GLY A 387 9.32 -17.34 -0.17
CA GLY A 387 9.94 -16.04 0.16
C GLY A 387 9.74 -15.00 -0.95
N LEU A 388 9.63 -15.41 -2.22
CA LEU A 388 9.25 -14.54 -3.35
C LEU A 388 7.86 -14.88 -3.88
N VAL A 389 7.60 -16.14 -4.21
CA VAL A 389 6.35 -16.58 -4.84
C VAL A 389 5.74 -17.78 -4.13
N GLY A 390 4.48 -17.70 -3.70
CA GLY A 390 3.79 -18.85 -3.11
C GLY A 390 3.62 -20.00 -4.09
N PHE A 391 2.92 -19.73 -5.20
CA PHE A 391 2.63 -20.73 -6.23
C PHE A 391 2.89 -20.21 -7.65
N ASN A 392 3.84 -20.82 -8.36
CA ASN A 392 4.00 -20.68 -9.81
C ASN A 392 3.09 -21.69 -10.54
N TRP A 393 2.00 -21.21 -11.13
CA TRP A 393 0.97 -22.05 -11.73
C TRP A 393 0.90 -21.95 -13.26
N LYS A 394 1.41 -22.98 -13.94
CA LYS A 394 1.17 -23.21 -15.37
C LYS A 394 -0.20 -23.85 -15.60
N GLU A 395 -0.98 -23.29 -16.51
CA GLU A 395 -2.29 -23.77 -16.94
C GLU A 395 -2.34 -23.92 -18.47
N ASP A 396 -2.22 -25.16 -18.96
CA ASP A 396 -1.99 -25.49 -20.37
C ASP A 396 -3.25 -25.58 -21.24
N MET A 397 -4.45 -25.63 -20.65
CA MET A 397 -5.67 -25.96 -21.40
C MET A 397 -6.41 -24.74 -21.97
N PHE A 398 -6.77 -23.78 -21.13
CA PHE A 398 -7.73 -22.73 -21.51
C PHE A 398 -7.17 -21.31 -21.42
N LEU A 399 -6.35 -21.02 -20.41
CA LEU A 399 -5.90 -19.66 -20.10
C LEU A 399 -4.45 -19.39 -20.54
N ASN A 400 -3.69 -20.44 -20.87
CA ASN A 400 -2.31 -20.39 -21.37
C ASN A 400 -1.42 -19.52 -20.48
N TYR A 401 -1.41 -19.82 -19.18
CA TYR A 401 -0.51 -19.22 -18.20
C TYR A 401 0.83 -19.91 -18.27
N ASP A 402 1.90 -19.14 -18.37
CA ASP A 402 3.27 -19.65 -18.48
C ASP A 402 4.15 -18.86 -17.52
N PRO A 403 4.14 -19.22 -16.22
CA PRO A 403 4.81 -18.43 -15.20
C PRO A 403 6.32 -18.46 -15.39
N VAL A 404 6.92 -17.29 -15.40
CA VAL A 404 8.37 -17.08 -15.48
C VAL A 404 8.81 -16.22 -14.30
N VAL A 405 9.86 -16.67 -13.61
CA VAL A 405 10.54 -15.90 -12.58
C VAL A 405 12.01 -15.85 -12.96
N THR A 406 12.53 -14.65 -13.21
CA THR A 406 13.92 -14.48 -13.62
C THR A 406 14.59 -13.36 -12.86
N ASP A 407 15.89 -13.47 -12.64
CA ASP A 407 16.71 -12.37 -12.11
C ASP A 407 16.09 -11.78 -10.83
N SER A 408 15.72 -12.62 -9.87
CA SER A 408 14.91 -12.21 -8.71
C SER A 408 15.34 -12.94 -7.45
N TYR A 409 15.09 -12.36 -6.28
CA TYR A 409 15.55 -12.96 -5.03
C TYR A 409 14.67 -12.73 -3.81
N ALA A 410 14.81 -13.58 -2.80
CA ALA A 410 14.13 -13.44 -1.51
C ALA A 410 15.10 -13.52 -0.32
N ARG A 411 14.88 -12.65 0.67
CA ARG A 411 15.63 -12.64 1.95
C ARG A 411 14.76 -12.82 3.18
N GLY A 412 13.46 -12.59 3.06
CA GLY A 412 12.53 -12.76 4.17
C GLY A 412 12.45 -14.22 4.65
N GLY A 413 12.34 -14.41 5.96
CA GLY A 413 12.11 -15.73 6.55
C GLY A 413 10.75 -16.30 6.12
N VAL A 414 10.66 -17.62 6.03
CA VAL A 414 9.47 -18.35 5.61
C VAL A 414 9.12 -19.40 6.64
N HIS A 415 7.88 -19.36 7.13
CA HIS A 415 7.32 -20.31 8.10
C HIS A 415 6.02 -20.90 7.57
N GLY A 416 5.81 -22.22 7.62
CA GLY A 416 4.54 -22.77 7.16
C GLY A 416 4.35 -24.28 7.30
N GLU A 417 3.16 -24.80 7.01
CA GLU A 417 2.85 -26.22 7.20
C GLU A 417 3.23 -27.09 5.99
N ASP A 418 2.81 -26.75 4.77
CA ASP A 418 3.08 -27.54 3.57
C ASP A 418 3.67 -26.70 2.43
N PHE A 419 4.57 -27.30 1.64
CA PHE A 419 5.30 -26.64 0.55
C PHE A 419 5.97 -25.30 0.93
N VAL A 420 6.90 -25.34 1.89
CA VAL A 420 7.63 -24.17 2.39
C VAL A 420 8.95 -23.98 1.63
N GLY A 421 9.00 -23.01 0.72
CA GLY A 421 10.17 -22.72 -0.12
C GLY A 421 10.83 -21.38 0.19
N GLY A 422 12.17 -21.33 0.25
CA GLY A 422 12.88 -20.06 0.50
C GLY A 422 12.69 -19.02 -0.61
N LEU A 423 12.47 -19.44 -1.85
CA LEU A 423 12.08 -18.57 -2.97
C LEU A 423 10.66 -18.88 -3.44
N ILE A 424 10.36 -20.15 -3.73
CA ILE A 424 9.08 -20.58 -4.29
C ILE A 424 8.52 -21.77 -3.52
N GLY A 425 7.27 -21.68 -3.06
CA GLY A 425 6.59 -22.81 -2.43
C GLY A 425 6.40 -23.97 -3.41
N LEU A 426 5.53 -23.78 -4.41
CA LEU A 426 5.33 -24.77 -5.48
C LEU A 426 5.62 -24.17 -6.86
N ASN A 427 6.49 -24.83 -7.63
CA ASN A 427 6.67 -24.56 -9.05
C ASN A 427 5.98 -25.64 -9.88
N GLN A 428 4.86 -25.32 -10.52
CA GLN A 428 4.14 -26.25 -11.40
C GLN A 428 4.33 -25.84 -12.85
N GLY A 429 5.30 -26.46 -13.52
CA GLY A 429 5.56 -26.26 -14.95
C GLY A 429 6.17 -24.91 -15.33
N GLY A 430 6.40 -24.02 -14.35
CA GLY A 430 6.98 -22.70 -14.56
C GLY A 430 8.49 -22.72 -14.80
N THR A 431 9.01 -21.59 -15.29
CA THR A 431 10.44 -21.35 -15.51
C THR A 431 11.00 -20.43 -14.43
N VAL A 432 12.08 -20.86 -13.78
CA VAL A 432 12.80 -20.13 -12.74
C VAL A 432 14.27 -20.06 -13.13
N LEU A 433 14.78 -18.85 -13.40
CA LEU A 433 16.12 -18.63 -13.93
C LEU A 433 16.86 -17.56 -13.13
N ARG A 434 18.14 -17.80 -12.82
CA ARG A 434 19.00 -16.78 -12.21
C ARG A 434 18.37 -16.14 -10.98
N CYS A 435 17.86 -16.96 -10.07
CA CYS A 435 17.21 -16.50 -8.84
C CYS A 435 17.94 -17.01 -7.60
N TYR A 436 17.77 -16.33 -6.47
CA TYR A 436 18.32 -16.84 -5.21
C TYR A 436 17.48 -16.59 -3.96
N SER A 437 17.68 -17.40 -2.93
CA SER A 437 17.09 -17.20 -1.59
C SER A 437 18.14 -17.27 -0.48
N THR A 438 17.93 -16.47 0.56
CA THR A 438 18.78 -16.43 1.77
C THR A 438 17.97 -16.46 3.07
N GLY A 439 16.64 -16.30 3.01
CA GLY A 439 15.80 -16.32 4.21
C GLY A 439 15.76 -17.68 4.90
N LYS A 440 15.64 -17.66 6.23
CA LYS A 440 15.41 -18.85 7.08
C LYS A 440 14.15 -19.58 6.63
N VAL A 441 14.21 -20.90 6.45
CA VAL A 441 13.07 -21.72 6.03
C VAL A 441 12.71 -22.69 7.14
N LYS A 442 11.47 -22.64 7.63
CA LYS A 442 10.99 -23.49 8.72
C LYS A 442 9.63 -24.10 8.40
N GLY A 443 9.53 -25.42 8.53
CA GLY A 443 8.25 -26.13 8.55
C GLY A 443 7.65 -26.17 9.97
N ILE A 444 6.34 -25.96 10.09
CA ILE A 444 5.60 -25.98 11.37
C ILE A 444 5.40 -27.42 11.88
N THR A 445 5.29 -28.40 10.97
CA THR A 445 5.00 -29.80 11.33
C THR A 445 6.14 -30.74 10.96
N GLU A 446 6.30 -31.82 11.75
CA GLU A 446 7.27 -32.87 11.44
C GLU A 446 6.85 -33.57 10.13
N GLY A 447 7.62 -33.36 9.06
CA GLY A 447 7.34 -33.90 7.73
C GLY A 447 6.87 -32.87 6.69
N SER A 448 6.75 -31.60 7.06
CA SER A 448 6.56 -30.49 6.12
C SER A 448 7.54 -30.57 4.95
N TRP A 449 7.04 -30.36 3.72
CA TRP A 449 7.90 -30.28 2.55
C TRP A 449 8.60 -28.93 2.51
N THR A 450 9.87 -28.92 2.91
CA THR A 450 10.71 -27.72 2.93
C THR A 450 11.76 -27.76 1.83
N GLY A 451 11.96 -26.65 1.13
CA GLY A 451 13.06 -26.47 0.18
C GLY A 451 13.78 -25.15 0.38
N GLY A 452 15.11 -25.17 0.38
CA GLY A 452 15.90 -23.95 0.56
C GLY A 452 15.66 -22.90 -0.54
N LEU A 453 15.35 -23.34 -1.77
CA LEU A 453 14.94 -22.48 -2.90
C LEU A 453 13.48 -22.76 -3.30
N VAL A 454 13.24 -23.94 -3.86
CA VAL A 454 11.93 -24.43 -4.29
C VAL A 454 11.55 -25.64 -3.44
N SER A 455 10.37 -25.62 -2.81
CA SER A 455 9.92 -26.79 -2.03
C SER A 455 9.52 -27.97 -2.92
N ALA A 456 8.70 -27.72 -3.95
CA ALA A 456 8.37 -28.74 -4.94
C ALA A 456 8.36 -28.19 -6.37
N ASN A 457 8.90 -28.96 -7.31
CA ASN A 457 8.96 -28.66 -8.73
C ASN A 457 8.29 -29.79 -9.52
N SER A 458 7.13 -29.48 -10.10
CA SER A 458 6.25 -30.46 -10.76
C SER A 458 5.98 -30.12 -12.21
N LYS A 459 5.36 -31.07 -12.94
CA LYS A 459 4.97 -30.95 -14.36
C LYS A 459 6.10 -30.51 -15.31
N GLY A 460 7.35 -30.85 -14.98
CA GLY A 460 8.51 -30.53 -15.80
C GLY A 460 8.91 -29.05 -15.77
N GLY A 461 8.62 -28.34 -14.67
CA GLY A 461 9.11 -26.98 -14.45
C GLY A 461 10.63 -26.90 -14.53
N LEU A 462 11.14 -25.79 -15.08
CA LEU A 462 12.56 -25.54 -15.26
C LEU A 462 13.06 -24.68 -14.10
N VAL A 463 14.11 -25.14 -13.42
CA VAL A 463 14.81 -24.36 -12.38
C VAL A 463 16.30 -24.43 -12.70
N GLU A 464 16.87 -23.35 -13.20
CA GLU A 464 18.25 -23.33 -13.73
C GLU A 464 19.00 -22.06 -13.32
N SER A 465 20.31 -22.20 -13.06
CA SER A 465 21.18 -21.11 -12.55
C SER A 465 20.63 -20.43 -11.29
N CYS A 466 19.93 -21.19 -10.43
CA CYS A 466 19.34 -20.69 -9.19
C CYS A 466 20.01 -21.29 -7.95
N TYR A 467 20.10 -20.50 -6.88
CA TYR A 467 20.89 -20.85 -5.70
C TYR A 467 20.19 -20.51 -4.39
N TRP A 468 20.44 -21.29 -3.34
CA TRP A 468 20.07 -20.88 -1.98
C TRP A 468 21.23 -21.03 -1.04
N ASP A 469 21.24 -20.19 -0.01
CA ASP A 469 22.20 -20.26 1.07
C ASP A 469 21.77 -21.33 2.09
N THR A 470 22.55 -22.40 2.19
CA THR A 470 22.30 -23.55 3.09
C THR A 470 22.54 -23.25 4.56
N GLU A 471 23.30 -22.20 4.88
CA GLU A 471 23.64 -21.82 6.25
C GLU A 471 22.57 -20.88 6.81
N THR A 472 22.20 -19.83 6.06
CA THR A 472 21.18 -18.87 6.51
C THR A 472 19.76 -19.45 6.42
N SER A 473 19.47 -20.27 5.40
CA SER A 473 18.16 -20.92 5.29
C SER A 473 17.92 -21.99 6.35
N GLY A 474 18.99 -22.60 6.86
CA GLY A 474 18.92 -23.80 7.70
C GLY A 474 18.51 -25.08 6.95
N VAL A 475 18.39 -25.05 5.62
CA VAL A 475 17.91 -26.16 4.79
C VAL A 475 18.96 -26.59 3.76
N THR A 476 19.24 -27.90 3.71
CA THR A 476 20.27 -28.49 2.85
C THR A 476 19.75 -29.09 1.54
N THR A 477 18.42 -29.12 1.34
CA THR A 477 17.76 -29.73 0.18
C THR A 477 16.76 -28.80 -0.48
N SER A 478 16.51 -29.00 -1.77
CA SER A 478 15.47 -28.31 -2.54
C SER A 478 15.13 -29.14 -3.78
N ASP A 479 13.91 -29.02 -4.30
CA ASP A 479 13.47 -29.75 -5.51
C ASP A 479 13.89 -29.03 -6.82
N GLY A 480 14.64 -27.93 -6.70
CA GLY A 480 15.27 -27.21 -7.81
C GLY A 480 16.39 -26.29 -7.32
N GLY A 481 17.29 -25.91 -8.23
CA GLY A 481 18.46 -25.08 -7.91
C GLY A 481 19.61 -25.83 -7.26
N GLN A 482 20.61 -25.09 -6.76
CA GLN A 482 21.79 -25.63 -6.10
C GLN A 482 22.06 -24.95 -4.75
N GLY A 483 22.23 -25.75 -3.70
CA GLY A 483 22.59 -25.25 -2.38
C GLY A 483 24.05 -24.82 -2.33
N LYS A 484 24.30 -23.69 -1.69
CA LYS A 484 25.62 -23.07 -1.54
C LYS A 484 25.82 -22.63 -0.10
N THR A 485 27.06 -22.59 0.35
CA THR A 485 27.42 -21.93 1.61
C THR A 485 27.31 -20.42 1.47
N THR A 486 27.24 -19.68 2.58
CA THR A 486 27.25 -18.21 2.55
C THR A 486 28.48 -17.68 1.82
N ALA A 487 29.65 -18.28 2.07
CA ALA A 487 30.88 -17.89 1.37
C ALA A 487 30.76 -18.09 -0.14
N GLU A 488 30.24 -19.21 -0.63
CA GLU A 488 30.06 -19.45 -2.07
C GLU A 488 29.02 -18.52 -2.71
N MET A 489 27.96 -18.18 -1.98
CA MET A 489 26.95 -17.20 -2.42
C MET A 489 27.50 -15.77 -2.53
N GLN A 490 28.67 -15.52 -1.92
CA GLN A 490 29.37 -14.24 -1.97
C GLN A 490 30.53 -14.25 -2.98
N GLU A 491 30.61 -15.28 -3.85
CA GLU A 491 31.62 -15.39 -4.89
C GLU A 491 31.04 -15.07 -6.28
N MET A 492 31.33 -13.88 -6.82
CA MET A 492 30.83 -13.40 -8.12
C MET A 492 31.08 -14.39 -9.27
N LEU A 493 32.25 -15.05 -9.29
CA LEU A 493 32.64 -15.95 -10.37
C LEU A 493 31.68 -17.15 -10.51
N MET A 494 31.03 -17.55 -9.40
CA MET A 494 30.00 -18.59 -9.43
C MET A 494 28.86 -18.20 -10.37
N TYR A 495 28.36 -16.97 -10.22
CA TYR A 495 27.22 -16.45 -10.97
C TYR A 495 27.55 -16.22 -12.44
N LEU A 496 28.71 -15.61 -12.74
CA LEU A 496 29.19 -15.41 -14.11
C LEU A 496 29.30 -16.74 -14.88
N SER A 497 29.83 -17.78 -14.22
CA SER A 497 29.94 -19.11 -14.82
C SER A 497 28.59 -19.78 -15.12
N ALA A 498 27.52 -19.28 -14.50
CA ALA A 498 26.15 -19.74 -14.66
C ALA A 498 25.30 -18.84 -15.58
N GLY A 499 25.93 -17.87 -16.25
CA GLY A 499 25.28 -16.98 -17.21
C GLY A 499 24.44 -15.89 -16.57
N TRP A 500 24.78 -15.46 -15.35
CA TRP A 500 24.25 -14.22 -14.78
C TRP A 500 24.95 -13.03 -15.44
N ASP A 501 24.17 -11.98 -15.69
CA ASP A 501 24.61 -10.77 -16.41
C ASP A 501 24.75 -9.60 -15.43
N PHE A 502 25.99 -9.17 -15.19
CA PHE A 502 26.34 -8.12 -14.24
C PHE A 502 26.67 -6.81 -14.96
N ALA A 503 26.09 -5.69 -14.53
CA ALA A 503 26.38 -4.37 -15.11
C ALA A 503 27.86 -3.96 -15.06
N GLU A 504 28.62 -4.54 -14.15
CA GLU A 504 30.06 -4.28 -14.01
C GLU A 504 30.94 -5.12 -14.96
N ALA A 505 30.35 -6.02 -15.76
CA ALA A 505 31.02 -6.87 -16.74
C ALA A 505 30.49 -6.57 -18.16
N ASP A 506 31.38 -6.32 -19.13
CA ASP A 506 30.97 -6.01 -20.52
C ASP A 506 30.96 -7.28 -21.42
N PHE A 507 31.14 -8.48 -20.86
CA PHE A 507 31.40 -9.71 -21.63
C PHE A 507 30.35 -10.82 -21.44
N ASP A 508 29.46 -10.68 -20.46
CA ASP A 508 28.40 -11.60 -20.08
C ASP A 508 27.04 -11.25 -20.67
N GLY A 509 26.85 -10.02 -21.17
CA GLY A 509 25.62 -9.64 -21.85
C GLY A 509 25.44 -8.14 -22.00
N THR A 510 24.17 -7.72 -22.07
CA THR A 510 23.74 -6.32 -22.07
C THR A 510 22.42 -6.12 -21.30
N ASP A 511 21.89 -7.20 -20.70
CA ASP A 511 20.66 -7.16 -19.91
C ASP A 511 20.95 -6.57 -18.52
N ASP A 512 22.21 -6.64 -18.04
CA ASP A 512 22.76 -5.94 -16.87
C ASP A 512 21.81 -5.98 -15.66
N ALA A 513 21.34 -7.18 -15.32
CA ALA A 513 20.31 -7.36 -14.30
C ALA A 513 20.88 -7.28 -12.87
N TRP A 514 22.14 -7.69 -12.71
CA TRP A 514 22.79 -7.87 -11.43
C TRP A 514 23.96 -6.92 -11.23
N ARG A 515 24.30 -6.71 -9.96
CA ARG A 515 25.53 -6.07 -9.53
C ARG A 515 26.09 -6.72 -8.29
N MET A 516 27.42 -6.70 -8.16
CA MET A 516 28.12 -7.26 -7.00
C MET A 516 29.52 -6.67 -6.84
N CYS A 517 29.91 -6.34 -5.61
CA CYS A 517 31.25 -5.90 -5.27
C CYS A 517 32.16 -7.12 -5.11
N CYS A 518 32.98 -7.37 -6.12
CA CYS A 518 33.97 -8.44 -6.10
C CYS A 518 34.91 -8.35 -4.88
N GLY A 519 35.24 -9.50 -4.29
CA GLY A 519 36.17 -9.58 -3.15
C GLY A 519 35.60 -9.13 -1.81
N ARG A 520 34.29 -8.82 -1.72
CA ARG A 520 33.58 -8.54 -0.47
C ARG A 520 32.53 -9.61 -0.18
N PRO A 521 32.24 -9.90 1.11
CA PRO A 521 31.25 -10.90 1.51
C PRO A 521 29.82 -10.35 1.35
N ILE A 522 29.40 -10.03 0.13
CA ILE A 522 28.05 -9.53 -0.18
C ILE A 522 27.34 -10.42 -1.18
N TYR A 523 26.01 -10.51 -1.07
CA TYR A 523 25.19 -11.21 -2.06
C TYR A 523 24.94 -10.33 -3.30
N PRO A 524 24.65 -10.92 -4.49
CA PRO A 524 24.25 -10.15 -5.66
C PRO A 524 23.02 -9.27 -5.39
N LYS A 525 23.04 -8.04 -5.90
CA LYS A 525 21.90 -7.13 -5.87
C LYS A 525 21.41 -6.82 -7.27
N LEU A 526 20.18 -6.38 -7.38
CA LEU A 526 19.62 -5.93 -8.65
C LEU A 526 20.16 -4.55 -9.00
N THR A 527 20.33 -4.26 -10.27
CA THR A 527 20.96 -3.00 -10.70
C THR A 527 20.19 -1.74 -10.35
N TRP A 528 18.87 -1.83 -10.26
CA TRP A 528 18.01 -0.72 -9.81
C TRP A 528 18.03 -0.54 -8.28
N GLU A 529 18.51 -1.53 -7.51
CA GLU A 529 18.80 -1.37 -6.09
C GLU A 529 20.05 -0.50 -6.01
N GLN A 530 19.83 0.81 -5.98
CA GLN A 530 20.91 1.78 -5.93
C GLN A 530 21.80 1.50 -4.72
N MET A 531 22.98 0.92 -4.96
CA MET A 531 24.13 1.19 -4.11
C MET A 531 24.50 2.65 -4.32
N LEU A 532 24.75 3.38 -3.25
CA LEU A 532 25.27 4.72 -3.37
C LEU A 532 26.58 4.67 -4.16
N VAL A 533 26.81 5.68 -5.00
CA VAL A 533 28.08 5.79 -5.71
C VAL A 533 29.20 5.87 -4.68
N GLY A 534 30.07 4.87 -4.66
CA GLY A 534 31.15 4.76 -3.68
C GLY A 534 30.82 3.99 -2.40
N ASP A 535 29.63 3.38 -2.27
CA ASP A 535 29.29 2.43 -1.20
C ASP A 535 29.64 1.02 -1.70
N PHE A 536 30.84 0.59 -1.37
CA PHE A 536 31.44 -0.67 -1.78
C PHE A 536 31.28 -1.75 -0.71
N VAL A 537 30.99 -1.35 0.53
CA VAL A 537 30.90 -2.20 1.72
C VAL A 537 29.52 -2.02 2.36
N GLU A 538 28.56 -2.83 1.91
CA GLU A 538 27.20 -2.74 2.40
C GLU A 538 26.98 -3.35 3.80
N PRO A 539 25.94 -2.93 4.54
CA PRO A 539 25.02 -1.82 4.25
C PRO A 539 25.35 -0.59 5.11
N ALA A 540 26.40 0.17 4.77
CA ALA A 540 26.86 1.27 5.60
C ALA A 540 26.60 2.68 5.02
N GLY A 541 26.29 2.79 3.72
CA GLY A 541 26.42 4.06 3.02
C GLY A 541 27.89 4.44 2.84
N VAL A 542 28.18 5.52 2.11
CA VAL A 542 29.58 5.87 1.76
C VAL A 542 30.36 6.36 2.98
N ASP A 543 31.25 5.52 3.51
CA ASP A 543 31.96 5.75 4.76
C ASP A 543 33.46 5.35 4.73
N LEU A 544 34.08 5.27 5.92
CA LEU A 544 35.51 4.96 6.04
C LEU A 544 35.86 3.54 5.56
N ALA A 545 34.92 2.59 5.64
CA ALA A 545 35.10 1.24 5.11
C ALA A 545 35.19 1.25 3.58
N ASP A 546 34.45 2.14 2.92
CA ASP A 546 34.52 2.33 1.48
C ASP A 546 35.81 3.02 1.03
N ILE A 547 36.27 4.03 1.79
CA ILE A 547 37.61 4.58 1.58
C ILE A 547 38.67 3.49 1.71
N ALA A 548 38.55 2.62 2.72
CA ALA A 548 39.50 1.53 2.90
C ALA A 548 39.47 0.58 1.70
N PHE A 549 38.28 0.25 1.16
CA PHE A 549 38.16 -0.57 -0.04
C PHE A 549 38.76 0.10 -1.28
N LEU A 550 38.46 1.38 -1.52
CA LEU A 550 39.04 2.13 -2.63
C LEU A 550 40.58 2.19 -2.51
N ALA A 551 41.08 2.39 -1.29
CA ALA A 551 42.51 2.43 -1.01
C ALA A 551 43.20 1.07 -1.17
N GLU A 552 42.51 -0.05 -0.88
CA GLU A 552 43.00 -1.41 -1.09
C GLU A 552 43.27 -1.69 -2.58
N HIS A 553 42.52 -1.06 -3.49
CA HIS A 553 42.62 -1.25 -4.94
C HIS A 553 43.28 -0.06 -5.66
N TRP A 554 43.92 0.84 -4.91
CA TRP A 554 44.48 2.08 -5.44
C TRP A 554 45.51 1.84 -6.55
N LEU A 555 45.34 2.50 -7.71
CA LEU A 555 46.17 2.38 -8.91
C LEU A 555 46.19 0.98 -9.54
N GLU A 556 45.26 0.10 -9.18
CA GLU A 556 45.07 -1.14 -9.92
C GLU A 556 44.40 -0.82 -11.27
N ALA A 557 44.99 -1.34 -12.35
CA ALA A 557 44.31 -1.39 -13.65
C ALA A 557 43.44 -2.66 -13.61
N MET A 558 42.13 -2.51 -13.51
CA MET A 558 41.25 -3.67 -13.37
C MET A 558 41.13 -4.43 -14.70
N ASP A 559 41.74 -5.62 -14.74
CA ASP A 559 41.43 -6.72 -15.67
C ASP A 559 40.42 -7.70 -15.00
N LEU A 560 39.75 -7.24 -13.92
CA LEU A 560 38.77 -7.99 -13.13
C LEU A 560 37.39 -7.91 -13.78
N PRO A 561 36.49 -8.88 -13.55
CA PRO A 561 35.14 -8.87 -14.09
C PRO A 561 34.19 -7.83 -13.45
N CYS A 562 34.71 -6.94 -12.62
CA CYS A 562 33.98 -5.90 -11.89
C CYS A 562 34.73 -4.57 -12.07
N LYS A 563 34.02 -3.45 -12.26
CA LYS A 563 34.58 -2.09 -12.33
C LYS A 563 34.36 -1.27 -11.07
N ALA A 564 33.86 -1.89 -9.99
CA ALA A 564 33.23 -1.19 -8.87
C ALA A 564 34.08 -0.10 -8.17
N PRO A 565 35.40 -0.21 -7.95
CA PRO A 565 36.17 0.91 -7.40
C PRO A 565 36.57 1.99 -8.45
N ASP A 566 36.48 1.70 -9.75
CA ASP A 566 36.69 2.66 -10.83
C ASP A 566 35.35 3.37 -11.12
N LEU A 567 35.02 4.35 -10.29
CA LEU A 567 33.76 5.10 -10.34
C LEU A 567 33.66 5.98 -11.59
N THR A 568 34.79 6.43 -12.14
CA THR A 568 34.86 7.27 -13.34
C THR A 568 34.87 6.47 -14.64
N LEU A 569 35.07 5.15 -14.54
CA LEU A 569 35.13 4.19 -15.64
C LEU A 569 36.23 4.52 -16.66
N ASP A 570 37.35 5.07 -16.19
CA ASP A 570 38.46 5.47 -17.04
C ASP A 570 39.58 4.40 -17.13
N GLY A 571 39.41 3.30 -16.39
CA GLY A 571 40.30 2.16 -16.34
C GLY A 571 41.40 2.24 -15.28
N LEU A 572 41.38 3.26 -14.42
CA LEU A 572 42.31 3.44 -13.30
C LEU A 572 41.57 3.82 -12.03
N ILE A 573 41.90 3.18 -10.91
CA ILE A 573 41.39 3.59 -9.60
C ILE A 573 42.31 4.67 -9.04
N ASP A 574 41.86 5.92 -9.06
CA ASP A 574 42.68 7.06 -8.67
C ASP A 574 41.93 8.18 -7.91
N VAL A 575 42.53 9.38 -7.93
CA VAL A 575 42.02 10.54 -7.20
C VAL A 575 40.69 11.03 -7.72
N ASP A 576 40.38 10.80 -9.00
CA ASP A 576 39.12 11.22 -9.60
C ASP A 576 37.97 10.31 -9.10
N ASP A 577 38.21 9.02 -8.88
CA ASP A 577 37.25 8.12 -8.21
C ASP A 577 37.05 8.48 -6.74
N LEU A 578 38.14 8.79 -6.03
CA LEU A 578 38.05 9.27 -4.65
C LEU A 578 37.26 10.58 -4.58
N GLU A 579 37.49 11.52 -5.49
CA GLU A 579 36.73 12.78 -5.56
C GLU A 579 35.25 12.51 -5.83
N LEU A 580 34.92 11.60 -6.74
CA LEU A 580 33.55 11.21 -7.02
C LEU A 580 32.89 10.55 -5.80
N MET A 581 33.55 9.59 -5.15
CA MET A 581 33.08 8.96 -3.90
C MET A 581 32.84 9.99 -2.80
N MET A 582 33.75 10.96 -2.61
CA MET A 582 33.61 11.99 -1.58
C MET A 582 32.38 12.89 -1.76
N GLN A 583 31.81 13.00 -2.97
CA GLN A 583 30.55 13.72 -3.19
C GLN A 583 29.33 13.04 -2.54
N TYR A 584 29.47 11.74 -2.28
CA TYR A 584 28.45 10.89 -1.67
C TYR A 584 28.77 10.53 -0.21
N TRP A 585 29.88 11.03 0.34
CA TRP A 585 30.29 10.82 1.72
C TRP A 585 29.16 11.05 2.73
N GLY A 586 28.85 10.03 3.54
CA GLY A 586 27.80 10.06 4.56
C GLY A 586 26.37 10.08 4.02
N ARG A 587 26.14 9.90 2.71
CA ARG A 587 24.79 9.70 2.16
C ARG A 587 24.34 8.26 2.43
N GLY A 588 23.03 8.10 2.65
CA GLY A 588 22.31 6.83 2.89
C GLY A 588 22.85 5.88 3.96
N ALA A 589 23.75 6.36 4.82
CA ALA A 589 24.08 5.70 6.08
C ALA A 589 22.86 5.71 7.02
N ARG A 590 21.96 4.74 6.86
CA ARG A 590 21.11 4.27 7.96
C ARG A 590 21.97 3.26 8.72
N GLU A 591 22.78 3.78 9.61
CA GLU A 591 23.62 2.91 10.43
C GLU A 591 22.76 2.29 11.52
N VAL A 592 22.73 0.96 11.56
CA VAL A 592 21.97 0.24 12.57
C VAL A 592 22.78 0.26 13.86
N ILE A 593 22.33 1.08 14.82
CA ILE A 593 22.98 1.21 16.13
C ILE A 593 22.94 -0.13 16.88
N PHE A 594 21.84 -0.87 16.73
CA PHE A 594 21.63 -2.20 17.30
C PHE A 594 20.51 -2.92 16.56
N GLU A 595 20.72 -4.20 16.22
CA GLU A 595 19.72 -5.10 15.64
C GLU A 595 19.76 -6.44 16.37
N THR A 596 18.60 -7.07 16.53
CA THR A 596 18.53 -8.46 16.96
C THR A 596 17.30 -9.13 16.37
N ALA A 597 17.49 -10.31 15.77
CA ALA A 597 16.40 -11.17 15.29
C ALA A 597 15.73 -11.98 16.40
N LEU A 598 16.21 -11.84 17.65
CA LEU A 598 15.79 -12.62 18.83
C LEU A 598 15.97 -14.15 18.65
N ASP A 599 16.86 -14.60 17.77
CA ASP A 599 17.25 -16.02 17.70
C ASP A 599 18.06 -16.46 18.94
N GLU A 600 18.79 -15.54 19.55
CA GLU A 600 19.50 -15.70 20.82
C GLU A 600 19.10 -14.59 21.80
N THR A 601 19.28 -14.81 23.10
CA THR A 601 18.93 -13.83 24.14
C THR A 601 19.89 -12.63 24.08
N PRO A 602 19.43 -11.42 23.69
CA PRO A 602 20.27 -10.22 23.75
C PRO A 602 20.45 -9.77 25.20
N ASP A 603 21.43 -8.90 25.43
CA ASP A 603 21.78 -8.34 26.74
C ASP A 603 20.78 -7.28 27.20
N PHE A 604 19.53 -7.69 27.38
CA PHE A 604 18.45 -6.86 27.92
C PHE A 604 18.19 -7.24 29.37
N THR A 605 17.82 -6.25 30.17
CA THR A 605 17.43 -6.48 31.57
C THR A 605 15.91 -6.59 31.64
N ALA A 606 15.42 -7.78 31.97
CA ALA A 606 14.01 -8.05 32.17
C ALA A 606 13.63 -7.97 33.65
N GLU A 607 12.54 -7.27 33.96
CA GLU A 607 11.96 -7.18 35.30
C GLU A 607 10.59 -7.85 35.35
N GLY A 608 10.19 -8.28 36.56
CA GLY A 608 8.89 -8.90 36.80
C GLY A 608 8.65 -10.13 35.93
N GLN A 609 7.63 -10.06 35.09
CA GLN A 609 7.18 -11.16 34.23
C GLN A 609 7.77 -11.13 32.81
N TRP A 610 8.61 -10.15 32.47
CA TRP A 610 9.30 -10.13 31.19
C TRP A 610 10.24 -11.33 31.05
N GLN A 611 10.11 -12.07 29.96
CA GLN A 611 10.86 -13.29 29.69
C GLN A 611 11.26 -13.37 28.22
N PHE A 612 12.46 -13.89 27.97
CA PHE A 612 12.89 -14.30 26.64
C PHE A 612 12.56 -15.78 26.42
N GLY A 613 11.96 -16.11 25.27
CA GLY A 613 11.73 -17.49 24.88
C GLY A 613 10.57 -17.65 23.92
N ILE A 614 10.17 -18.90 23.71
CA ILE A 614 9.07 -19.28 22.82
C ILE A 614 7.74 -19.06 23.59
N PRO A 615 6.83 -18.22 23.08
CA PRO A 615 5.51 -18.07 23.67
C PRO A 615 4.71 -19.37 23.48
N ALA A 616 3.88 -19.71 24.47
CA ALA A 616 3.16 -20.99 24.47
C ALA A 616 1.96 -21.02 23.51
N GLY A 617 1.62 -19.89 22.86
CA GLY A 617 0.38 -19.73 22.09
C GLY A 617 -0.87 -19.83 22.97
N LEU A 618 -0.72 -19.64 24.28
CA LEU A 618 -1.79 -19.73 25.25
C LEU A 618 -2.18 -18.29 25.61
N GLY A 619 -3.46 -17.97 25.54
CA GLY A 619 -4.02 -16.65 25.85
C GLY A 619 -5.55 -16.77 25.83
N SER A 620 -6.25 -16.01 26.66
CA SER A 620 -7.70 -16.19 26.82
C SER A 620 -8.48 -15.63 25.63
N ALA A 621 -9.15 -16.50 24.88
CA ALA A 621 -10.11 -16.12 23.84
C ALA A 621 -11.37 -15.41 24.39
N GLU A 622 -11.52 -15.30 25.73
CA GLU A 622 -12.67 -14.63 26.35
C GLU A 622 -12.53 -13.10 26.36
N HIS A 623 -11.31 -12.56 26.27
CA HIS A 623 -11.04 -11.11 26.43
C HIS A 623 -9.99 -10.54 25.44
N GLY A 624 -9.62 -11.29 24.40
CA GLY A 624 -8.67 -10.85 23.37
C GLY A 624 -8.32 -11.98 22.39
N ASN A 625 -7.37 -11.72 21.48
CA ASN A 625 -6.83 -12.77 20.62
C ASN A 625 -5.84 -13.66 21.39
N PRO A 626 -5.69 -14.94 21.02
CA PRO A 626 -4.65 -15.81 21.58
C PRO A 626 -3.26 -15.19 21.38
N ASP A 627 -2.33 -15.44 22.29
CA ASP A 627 -0.93 -15.08 22.09
C ASP A 627 -0.33 -15.86 20.90
N PRO A 628 0.72 -15.33 20.25
CA PRO A 628 1.40 -16.05 19.19
C PRO A 628 2.17 -17.26 19.77
N ASP A 629 2.44 -18.26 18.94
CA ASP A 629 3.24 -19.45 19.32
C ASP A 629 4.71 -19.36 18.86
N CYS A 630 5.07 -18.27 18.18
CA CYS A 630 6.43 -17.96 17.74
C CYS A 630 6.62 -16.44 17.57
N GLY A 631 7.88 -16.01 17.55
CA GLY A 631 8.24 -14.62 17.24
C GLY A 631 8.05 -14.24 15.77
N CYS A 632 8.10 -12.95 15.49
CA CYS A 632 7.89 -12.41 14.15
C CYS A 632 8.93 -12.90 13.11
N THR A 633 10.19 -13.07 13.51
CA THR A 633 11.30 -13.45 12.61
C THR A 633 11.94 -14.79 12.99
N GLY A 634 11.47 -15.43 14.06
CA GLY A 634 12.07 -16.61 14.68
C GLY A 634 11.16 -17.25 15.73
N GLU A 635 11.69 -18.12 16.60
CA GLU A 635 10.86 -18.80 17.60
C GLU A 635 10.63 -17.95 18.85
N ASN A 636 11.63 -17.14 19.24
CA ASN A 636 11.60 -16.44 20.51
C ASN A 636 11.07 -15.02 20.39
N VAL A 637 10.56 -14.54 21.52
CA VAL A 637 10.17 -13.16 21.76
C VAL A 637 10.74 -12.72 23.10
N TYR A 638 10.73 -11.40 23.36
CA TYR A 638 10.53 -10.94 24.72
C TYR A 638 9.04 -10.69 24.93
N GLY A 639 8.47 -11.31 25.95
CA GLY A 639 7.06 -11.14 26.29
C GLY A 639 6.84 -11.15 27.79
N VAL A 640 5.72 -10.57 28.22
CA VAL A 640 5.24 -10.65 29.59
C VAL A 640 4.51 -11.98 29.72
N ASN A 641 5.00 -12.88 30.58
CA ASN A 641 4.39 -14.20 30.83
C ASN A 641 4.12 -15.03 29.56
N LEU A 642 5.17 -15.67 29.04
CA LEU A 642 5.10 -16.51 27.84
C LEU A 642 4.19 -17.76 27.98
N GLN A 643 3.58 -18.01 29.14
CA GLN A 643 2.65 -19.12 29.36
C GLN A 643 1.18 -18.73 29.20
N GLY A 644 0.85 -17.44 29.00
CA GLY A 644 -0.52 -17.02 28.66
C GLY A 644 -1.52 -16.89 29.81
N ASP A 645 -1.12 -17.20 31.04
CA ASP A 645 -1.97 -17.14 32.24
C ASP A 645 -1.83 -15.76 32.91
N TYR A 646 -2.38 -14.73 32.27
CA TYR A 646 -2.27 -13.35 32.73
C TYR A 646 -3.03 -13.12 34.04
N THR A 647 -2.38 -12.50 35.01
CA THR A 647 -3.02 -12.11 36.27
C THR A 647 -3.84 -10.83 36.07
N THR A 648 -4.93 -10.67 36.81
CA THR A 648 -5.68 -9.41 36.92
C THR A 648 -5.35 -8.64 38.19
N ALA A 649 -4.40 -9.13 39.01
CA ALA A 649 -3.95 -8.42 40.19
C ALA A 649 -3.00 -7.28 39.77
N ALA A 650 -3.12 -6.12 40.43
CA ALA A 650 -2.19 -5.03 40.19
C ALA A 650 -0.74 -5.47 40.38
N ASP A 651 0.08 -5.15 39.38
CA ASP A 651 1.47 -5.56 39.30
C ASP A 651 2.24 -4.62 38.36
N GLY A 652 3.47 -4.28 38.73
CA GLY A 652 4.32 -3.36 37.96
C GLY A 652 4.36 -1.91 38.47
N PRO A 653 4.85 -0.96 37.64
CA PRO A 653 5.34 -1.18 36.27
C PRO A 653 6.62 -2.03 36.26
N HIS A 654 6.64 -3.06 35.42
CA HIS A 654 7.83 -3.87 35.13
C HIS A 654 8.36 -3.54 33.75
N CYS A 655 9.69 -3.48 33.62
CA CYS A 655 10.30 -3.05 32.38
C CYS A 655 11.22 -4.12 31.78
N LEU A 656 11.19 -4.23 30.46
CA LEU A 656 12.31 -4.75 29.69
C LEU A 656 13.17 -3.56 29.26
N THR A 657 14.44 -3.55 29.64
CA THR A 657 15.35 -2.45 29.35
C THR A 657 16.50 -2.89 28.45
N ALA A 658 16.72 -2.14 27.38
CA ALA A 658 17.81 -2.29 26.43
C ALA A 658 18.77 -1.09 26.50
N GLY A 659 20.05 -1.34 26.19
CA GLY A 659 21.12 -0.35 26.23
C GLY A 659 22.01 -0.44 27.49
N PRO A 660 22.96 0.49 27.66
CA PRO A 660 23.09 1.74 26.92
C PRO A 660 23.61 1.55 25.49
N PHE A 661 23.00 2.26 24.54
CA PHE A 661 23.50 2.42 23.18
C PHE A 661 24.31 3.72 23.06
N ASP A 662 25.45 3.67 22.36
CA ASP A 662 26.25 4.87 22.08
C ASP A 662 25.71 5.58 20.84
N CYS A 663 25.05 6.71 21.04
CA CYS A 663 24.38 7.46 19.98
C CYS A 663 25.18 8.69 19.49
N ARG A 664 26.45 8.87 19.88
CA ARG A 664 27.20 10.15 19.72
C ARG A 664 27.35 10.61 18.27
N LEU A 665 27.38 9.67 17.33
CA LEU A 665 27.59 9.93 15.92
C LEU A 665 26.28 9.97 15.11
N TYR A 666 25.14 9.70 15.75
CA TYR A 666 23.86 9.51 15.06
C TYR A 666 22.87 10.64 15.34
N CYS A 667 21.97 10.87 14.39
CA CYS A 667 20.82 11.76 14.50
C CYS A 667 19.65 11.24 13.67
N ASP A 668 18.43 11.73 13.92
CA ASP A 668 17.18 11.18 13.37
C ASP A 668 17.00 9.68 13.72
N ILE A 669 17.33 9.34 14.97
CA ILE A 669 17.31 7.95 15.44
C ILE A 669 15.86 7.44 15.51
N LYS A 670 15.64 6.23 15.02
CA LYS A 670 14.35 5.54 15.03
C LYS A 670 14.46 4.20 15.77
N LEU A 671 13.38 3.81 16.43
CA LEU A 671 13.17 2.48 16.99
C LEU A 671 12.14 1.74 16.14
N GLN A 672 12.48 0.55 15.67
CA GLN A 672 11.56 -0.33 14.96
C GLN A 672 11.55 -1.73 15.62
N PHE A 673 10.37 -2.31 15.81
CA PHE A 673 10.23 -3.69 16.29
C PHE A 673 8.85 -4.27 15.93
N ALA A 674 8.74 -5.60 15.94
CA ALA A 674 7.46 -6.29 15.82
C ALA A 674 6.80 -6.43 17.20
N ARG A 675 5.53 -6.02 17.32
CA ARG A 675 4.72 -6.02 18.53
C ARG A 675 3.56 -7.01 18.39
N TRP A 676 3.27 -7.70 19.49
CA TRP A 676 1.99 -8.36 19.73
C TRP A 676 1.50 -7.88 21.10
N LEU A 677 0.42 -7.09 21.13
CA LEU A 677 -0.12 -6.53 22.36
C LEU A 677 -1.62 -6.75 22.42
N ASN A 678 -2.07 -7.50 23.43
CA ASN A 678 -3.47 -7.70 23.77
C ASN A 678 -3.68 -7.19 25.18
N THR A 679 -4.43 -6.10 25.32
CA THR A 679 -4.55 -5.38 26.59
C THR A 679 -5.91 -4.71 26.73
N ASP A 680 -6.39 -4.61 27.97
CA ASP A 680 -7.68 -4.01 28.33
C ASP A 680 -7.68 -2.47 28.18
N GLU A 681 -8.76 -1.81 28.58
CA GLU A 681 -8.89 -0.34 28.64
C GLU A 681 -7.73 0.30 29.44
N ALA A 682 -7.32 1.50 29.05
CA ALA A 682 -6.13 2.17 29.60
C ALA A 682 -6.25 2.52 31.10
N ASP A 683 -7.46 2.44 31.68
CA ASP A 683 -7.70 2.59 33.11
C ASP A 683 -7.13 1.40 33.92
N TYR A 684 -7.17 0.19 33.36
CA TYR A 684 -6.74 -1.04 34.04
C TYR A 684 -5.30 -1.44 33.73
N VAL A 685 -4.72 -0.88 32.68
CA VAL A 685 -3.41 -1.31 32.19
C VAL A 685 -2.62 -0.16 31.59
N ARG A 686 -1.30 -0.21 31.77
CA ARG A 686 -0.36 0.73 31.13
C ARG A 686 0.65 -0.05 30.31
N ALA A 687 0.70 0.24 29.01
CA ALA A 687 1.78 -0.17 28.12
C ALA A 687 2.50 1.08 27.62
N VAL A 688 3.82 1.13 27.74
CA VAL A 688 4.62 2.32 27.43
C VAL A 688 5.99 1.98 26.85
N ILE A 689 6.51 2.85 25.98
CA ILE A 689 7.89 2.85 25.52
C ILE A 689 8.55 4.14 25.99
N GLU A 690 9.64 4.02 26.73
CA GLU A 690 10.33 5.16 27.33
C GLU A 690 11.82 5.17 27.01
N LEU A 691 12.39 6.38 26.98
CA LEU A 691 13.81 6.62 26.76
C LEU A 691 14.48 7.22 27.99
N SER A 692 15.76 6.88 28.19
CA SER A 692 16.61 7.55 29.17
C SER A 692 18.01 7.82 28.60
N ALA A 693 18.58 8.98 28.95
CA ALA A 693 19.97 9.31 28.62
C ALA A 693 20.96 8.87 29.71
N ASP A 694 20.48 8.50 30.90
CA ASP A 694 21.31 8.17 32.07
C ASP A 694 20.89 6.89 32.80
N GLY A 695 19.84 6.21 32.31
CA GLY A 695 19.29 4.99 32.90
C GLY A 695 18.39 5.23 34.12
N THR A 696 18.14 6.49 34.51
CA THR A 696 17.39 6.84 35.72
C THR A 696 16.22 7.79 35.47
N GLY A 697 16.36 8.76 34.56
CA GLY A 697 15.28 9.65 34.13
C GLY A 697 14.64 9.15 32.84
N TRP A 698 13.35 8.82 32.89
CA TRP A 698 12.62 8.19 31.78
C TRP A 698 11.54 9.13 31.24
N ALA A 699 11.38 9.17 29.92
CA ALA A 699 10.30 9.90 29.26
C ALA A 699 9.65 9.06 28.16
N PRO A 700 8.31 9.11 28.01
CA PRO A 700 7.60 8.31 27.03
C PRO A 700 7.81 8.84 25.60
N VAL A 701 7.98 7.90 24.67
CA VAL A 701 7.90 8.12 23.21
C VAL A 701 6.57 7.61 22.67
N TRP A 702 6.02 6.59 23.32
CA TRP A 702 4.68 6.08 23.06
C TRP A 702 4.08 5.59 24.38
N GLU A 703 2.80 5.87 24.58
CA GLU A 703 1.99 5.31 25.65
C GLU A 703 0.66 4.90 25.02
N TYR A 704 0.14 3.74 25.42
CA TYR A 704 -1.20 3.34 25.02
C TYR A 704 -2.22 4.33 25.59
N GLU A 705 -3.00 4.96 24.70
CA GLU A 705 -4.05 5.92 25.03
C GLU A 705 -5.43 5.34 24.69
N ASP A 706 -6.40 5.65 25.55
CA ASP A 706 -7.69 4.99 25.72
C ASP A 706 -8.53 4.81 24.44
N THR A 707 -9.00 3.57 24.22
CA THR A 707 -10.08 3.22 23.31
C THR A 707 -11.07 2.32 24.07
N GLU A 708 -12.39 2.58 23.97
CA GLU A 708 -13.49 1.83 24.64
C GLU A 708 -13.53 0.30 24.33
N ALA A 709 -12.54 -0.24 23.62
CA ALA A 709 -12.44 -1.62 23.16
C ALA A 709 -11.13 -2.35 23.54
N GLY A 710 -10.20 -1.71 24.27
CA GLY A 710 -8.85 -2.26 24.46
C GLY A 710 -8.01 -2.22 23.17
N LEU A 711 -6.76 -2.70 23.24
CA LEU A 711 -5.92 -2.93 22.05
C LEU A 711 -5.73 -4.43 21.88
N THR A 712 -6.12 -4.95 20.72
CA THR A 712 -6.11 -6.39 20.43
C THR A 712 -5.44 -6.67 19.08
N ASP A 713 -4.14 -6.95 19.10
CA ASP A 713 -3.40 -7.45 17.94
C ASP A 713 -3.83 -8.91 17.65
N ASP A 714 -4.15 -9.24 16.40
CA ASP A 714 -4.39 -10.62 15.90
C ASP A 714 -3.23 -11.15 15.03
N THR A 715 -2.25 -10.28 14.79
CA THR A 715 -1.09 -10.48 13.93
C THR A 715 0.08 -9.61 14.42
N TRP A 716 1.31 -10.01 14.11
CA TRP A 716 2.50 -9.21 14.46
C TRP A 716 2.47 -7.82 13.79
N GLN A 717 2.49 -6.76 14.59
CA GLN A 717 2.49 -5.38 14.14
C GLN A 717 3.92 -4.83 14.07
N VAL A 718 4.41 -4.42 12.90
CA VAL A 718 5.71 -3.72 12.81
C VAL A 718 5.50 -2.25 13.12
N VAL A 719 6.00 -1.81 14.27
CA VAL A 719 5.88 -0.42 14.73
C VAL A 719 7.21 0.32 14.60
N GLU A 720 7.16 1.57 14.16
CA GLU A 720 8.32 2.47 14.06
C GLU A 720 8.05 3.76 14.85
N TYR A 721 8.99 4.15 15.70
CA TYR A 721 8.93 5.38 16.49
C TYR A 721 10.19 6.24 16.27
N SER A 722 10.00 7.51 15.90
CA SER A 722 11.11 8.48 15.92
C SER A 722 11.45 8.83 17.36
N LEU A 723 12.72 8.65 17.74
CA LEU A 723 13.21 8.96 19.08
C LEU A 723 13.63 10.44 19.21
N GLY A 724 13.79 11.11 18.07
CA GLY A 724 14.03 12.55 17.95
C GLY A 724 15.24 13.07 18.75
N ALA A 725 15.18 14.35 19.12
CA ALA A 725 16.25 15.06 19.83
C ALA A 725 16.60 14.48 21.23
N MET A 726 15.79 13.56 21.75
CA MET A 726 16.08 12.87 23.00
C MET A 726 17.22 11.86 22.85
N ALA A 727 17.29 11.17 21.70
CA ALA A 727 18.29 10.16 21.41
C ALA A 727 19.48 10.71 20.61
N ASP A 728 19.26 11.71 19.75
CA ASP A 728 20.28 12.23 18.85
C ASP A 728 21.54 12.71 19.58
N ARG A 729 22.71 12.24 19.12
CA ARG A 729 24.04 12.64 19.57
C ARG A 729 24.30 12.40 21.07
N ARG A 730 23.64 11.42 21.68
CA ARG A 730 23.80 11.07 23.09
C ARG A 730 24.90 10.04 23.31
N GLU A 731 25.64 10.14 24.41
CA GLU A 731 26.65 9.14 24.81
C GLU A 731 26.04 7.83 25.30
N SER A 732 24.81 7.89 25.80
CA SER A 732 24.08 6.72 26.24
C SER A 732 22.61 6.94 25.96
N LEU A 733 21.99 5.94 25.35
CA LEU A 733 20.55 5.83 25.17
C LEU A 733 20.10 4.50 25.75
N TYR A 734 19.17 4.56 26.67
CA TYR A 734 18.43 3.41 27.16
C TYR A 734 17.02 3.47 26.61
N ILE A 735 16.49 2.31 26.23
CA ILE A 735 15.13 2.14 25.75
C ILE A 735 14.48 1.12 26.66
N ARG A 736 13.25 1.36 27.13
CA ARG A 736 12.51 0.34 27.87
C ARG A 736 11.07 0.23 27.42
N TRP A 737 10.57 -1.00 27.49
CA TRP A 737 9.17 -1.36 27.31
C TRP A 737 8.59 -1.65 28.69
N GLY A 738 7.59 -0.87 29.10
CA GLY A 738 6.94 -0.98 30.39
C GLY A 738 5.55 -1.59 30.26
N TYR A 739 5.22 -2.47 31.21
CA TYR A 739 3.89 -3.04 31.38
C TYR A 739 3.48 -2.98 32.85
N GLU A 740 2.25 -2.55 33.11
CA GLU A 740 1.67 -2.39 34.45
C GLU A 740 0.19 -2.74 34.43
N ILE A 741 -0.25 -3.56 35.38
CA ILE A 741 -1.67 -3.78 35.69
C ILE A 741 -2.03 -2.85 36.85
N ARG A 742 -3.06 -2.04 36.68
CA ARG A 742 -3.55 -1.06 37.66
C ARG A 742 -4.68 -1.66 38.48
N ASP A 743 -4.83 -1.20 39.73
CA ASP A 743 -5.95 -1.61 40.59
C ASP A 743 -7.25 -0.91 40.18
N ASP A 744 -8.37 -1.64 40.16
CA ASP A 744 -9.75 -1.19 39.86
C ASP A 744 -10.30 -0.08 40.80
N GLU A 745 -9.52 0.43 41.76
CA GLU A 745 -9.97 1.41 42.78
C GLU A 745 -9.28 2.80 42.71
N ALA A 746 -8.66 3.17 41.58
CA ALA A 746 -8.00 4.48 41.43
C ALA A 746 -8.93 5.62 40.98
#